data_AF-A0A7Y1ZQI4-F1
#
_entry.id   AF-A0A7Y1ZQI4-F1
#
_cell.length_a   1.000
_cell.length_b   1.000
_cell.length_c   1.000
_cell.angle_alpha   90.00
_cell.angle_beta   90.00
_cell.angle_gamma   90.00
#
_symmetry.space_group_name_H-M   'P 1'
#
loop_
_entity.id
_entity.type
_entity.pdbx_description
1 polymer ?
#
loop_
_entity_poly.entity_id
_entity_poly.type
_entity_poly.pdbx_seq_one_letter_code
_entity_poly.pdbx_strand_id
1 'polypeptide(L)'
;VQAASGRQYVLRSVDKEAGRVWSPELRNTFANSITQDQISLLHPYAALVAAELAEAVGVYHSNPKLVFVPDDPLLGPFRERMANRIVLFEERPDEDLGDLDSFGNTRNAVGYRTMFRKLDADNDVQVDQLAFARARLLDILISDWDRHQDQWRWAEFEVEDGGTLYRPIPRDRDVAFMSIDGLITRVAQLVSLRTWQDFDYDYGFLRGLTRNGMVQDRRLTSEVSVESWVELAHEIVASLPDATIDSAFAVLPDPIHNLDAAKLSDILRHRRDILPDIANQFALTLARDVDVVGSNKHEEFVVERTGSNSTHVMVFKIKKDGARKKLLYERTFFAEQTREIFLWGLGGEDRFSISGEASAAIKITVIGGTGHDLFSNTSRIAGRSKSTRYFDTPNNTIEPGTETKLKLNSSPSINRYNPHSYRLNGIKPVAFFGSNKDDGFFLGGGFTRTIHGFRKSPFKSRHTFVANIAAKTGAFNIKYSGAYRSVVARTDIEPQLGVFTPNNIRNFYGLGNDSQNDSTNASFYQARLSKVEAAVPVKYNFTDHAIASITPLFDYTDVRRDTTRFIAVPQPGLNPNTFDDQWYAGVGAGLSVSAIDNATNPRNGFRWSSDIKSRFGIRNASSSYTTIQSDLRVYFPLSYSPQVTMATRVGVRHIAGSFPFYSSSTLGGADNLRGFRGTRFAGRTAAYYNTELRLELFKFASFLSFGTVGVSAFSDGGRVWTDVESSDSWHRGHGGAIWAYLFDTTLIRVSYARSIEEGAVTLGLGFQY
;
A
#
# COMPACT_ATOMS: atom_id res chain seq x y z
N VAL A 1 4.88 -34.50 -17.65
CA VAL A 1 5.08 -35.81 -18.33
C VAL A 1 4.69 -35.64 -19.78
N GLN A 2 5.31 -36.35 -20.71
CA GLN A 2 4.98 -36.28 -22.14
C GLN A 2 4.45 -37.64 -22.60
N ALA A 3 3.32 -37.66 -23.29
CA ALA A 3 2.77 -38.86 -23.91
C ALA A 3 3.53 -39.20 -25.20
N ALA A 4 3.39 -40.44 -25.68
CA ALA A 4 3.99 -40.87 -26.95
C ALA A 4 3.54 -40.04 -28.17
N SER A 5 2.34 -39.43 -28.09
CA SER A 5 1.83 -38.48 -29.08
C SER A 5 2.56 -37.13 -29.07
N GLY A 6 3.47 -36.90 -28.13
CA GLY A 6 4.15 -35.62 -27.93
C GLY A 6 3.42 -34.66 -26.98
N ARG A 7 2.15 -34.94 -26.61
CA ARG A 7 1.36 -34.08 -25.71
C ARG A 7 1.95 -34.03 -24.30
N GLN A 8 2.00 -32.83 -23.73
CA GLN A 8 2.49 -32.63 -22.38
C GLN A 8 1.34 -32.54 -21.36
N TYR A 9 1.59 -33.12 -20.19
CA TYR A 9 0.69 -33.15 -19.05
C TYR A 9 1.40 -32.65 -17.79
N VAL A 10 0.63 -32.06 -16.89
CA VAL A 10 1.08 -31.60 -15.58
C VAL A 10 0.55 -32.56 -14.51
N LEU A 11 1.41 -32.92 -13.56
CA LEU A 11 1.02 -33.62 -12.34
C LEU A 11 1.21 -32.68 -11.16
N ARG A 12 0.16 -32.46 -10.37
CA ARG A 12 0.21 -31.65 -9.15
C ARG A 12 -0.27 -32.46 -7.95
N SER A 13 0.53 -32.52 -6.90
CA SER A 13 0.11 -33.15 -5.65
C SER A 13 -1.10 -32.44 -5.07
N VAL A 14 -2.11 -33.23 -4.68
CA VAL A 14 -3.29 -32.72 -3.96
C VAL A 14 -2.87 -32.25 -2.56
N ASP A 15 -2.00 -33.02 -1.90
CA ASP A 15 -1.32 -32.61 -0.67
C ASP A 15 -0.15 -31.69 -1.01
N LYS A 16 -0.33 -30.39 -0.77
CA LYS A 16 0.68 -29.37 -1.07
C LYS A 16 1.68 -29.27 0.08
N GLU A 17 2.95 -29.09 -0.25
CA GLU A 17 4.02 -28.94 0.75
C GLU A 17 4.49 -27.49 0.86
N ALA A 18 4.35 -26.89 2.05
CA ALA A 18 4.73 -25.51 2.33
C ALA A 18 6.26 -25.26 2.30
N GLY A 19 7.06 -26.30 2.55
CA GLY A 19 8.50 -26.19 2.84
C GLY A 19 9.36 -25.53 1.77
N ARG A 20 8.85 -25.31 0.54
CA ARG A 20 9.59 -24.66 -0.54
C ARG A 20 9.47 -23.14 -0.57
N VAL A 21 8.48 -22.57 0.12
CA VAL A 21 8.30 -21.12 0.23
C VAL A 21 9.35 -20.49 1.16
N TRP A 22 9.90 -21.29 2.07
CA TRP A 22 10.82 -20.86 3.12
C TRP A 22 12.29 -21.13 2.78
N SER A 23 13.19 -20.26 3.27
CA SER A 23 14.64 -20.46 3.20
C SER A 23 15.04 -21.73 3.96
N PRO A 24 16.16 -22.40 3.62
CA PRO A 24 16.55 -23.69 4.22
C PRO A 24 16.52 -23.69 5.76
N GLU A 25 16.87 -22.57 6.39
CA GLU A 25 16.91 -22.39 7.84
C GLU A 25 15.52 -22.41 8.49
N LEU A 26 14.47 -22.12 7.72
CA LEU A 26 13.09 -22.00 8.18
C LEU A 26 12.22 -23.23 7.85
N ARG A 27 12.73 -24.17 7.05
CA ARG A 27 11.99 -25.38 6.64
C ARG A 27 11.72 -26.35 7.80
N ASN A 28 12.59 -26.34 8.80
CA ASN A 28 12.51 -27.23 9.97
C ASN A 28 11.99 -26.51 11.23
N THR A 29 11.37 -25.34 11.09
CA THR A 29 10.81 -24.60 12.22
C THR A 29 9.30 -24.75 12.29
N PHE A 30 8.73 -24.39 13.43
CA PHE A 30 7.28 -24.36 13.64
C PHE A 30 6.55 -23.59 12.54
N ALA A 31 7.15 -22.53 11.96
CA ALA A 31 6.58 -21.75 10.86
C ALA A 31 6.21 -22.60 9.63
N ASN A 32 7.02 -23.62 9.31
CA ASN A 32 6.72 -24.53 8.21
C ASN A 32 5.48 -25.37 8.51
N SER A 33 5.33 -25.90 9.73
CA SER A 33 4.16 -26.67 10.17
C SER A 33 2.85 -25.89 10.03
N ILE A 34 2.91 -24.57 10.00
CA ILE A 34 1.73 -23.70 10.06
C ILE A 34 1.41 -23.15 8.72
N THR A 35 2.43 -22.82 7.93
CA THR A 35 2.22 -22.63 6.51
C THR A 35 1.62 -23.90 5.92
N GLN A 36 2.08 -25.07 6.38
CA GLN A 36 1.47 -26.36 6.07
C GLN A 36 0.03 -26.46 6.58
N ASP A 37 -0.26 -26.04 7.81
CA ASP A 37 -1.63 -25.98 8.33
C ASP A 37 -2.52 -25.03 7.50
N GLN A 38 -2.04 -23.86 7.09
CA GLN A 38 -2.79 -22.90 6.27
C GLN A 38 -3.05 -23.40 4.83
N ILE A 39 -2.38 -24.47 4.37
CA ILE A 39 -2.76 -25.14 3.13
C ILE A 39 -4.17 -25.75 3.25
N SER A 40 -4.61 -26.10 4.46
CA SER A 40 -5.98 -26.57 4.73
C SER A 40 -7.07 -25.53 4.44
N LEU A 41 -6.70 -24.25 4.24
CA LEU A 41 -7.64 -23.23 3.76
C LEU A 41 -8.05 -23.47 2.30
N LEU A 42 -7.27 -24.23 1.52
CA LEU A 42 -7.53 -24.52 0.12
C LEU A 42 -8.42 -25.75 -0.01
N HIS A 43 -9.35 -25.74 -0.97
CA HIS A 43 -10.10 -26.95 -1.31
C HIS A 43 -9.29 -27.81 -2.30
N PRO A 44 -8.75 -28.99 -1.89
CA PRO A 44 -7.73 -29.69 -2.68
C PRO A 44 -8.21 -30.23 -4.03
N TYR A 45 -9.53 -30.34 -4.20
CA TYR A 45 -10.20 -30.89 -5.39
C TYR A 45 -10.93 -29.82 -6.20
N ALA A 46 -10.70 -28.52 -5.89
CA ALA A 46 -11.44 -27.41 -6.51
C ALA A 46 -11.36 -27.40 -8.05
N ALA A 47 -10.22 -27.81 -8.60
CA ALA A 47 -10.01 -27.86 -10.04
C ALA A 47 -10.98 -28.80 -10.78
N LEU A 48 -11.44 -29.88 -10.14
CA LEU A 48 -12.39 -30.82 -10.76
C LEU A 48 -13.74 -30.12 -10.98
N VAL A 49 -14.29 -29.52 -9.93
CA VAL A 49 -15.57 -28.79 -9.99
C VAL A 49 -15.46 -27.56 -10.89
N ALA A 50 -14.34 -26.83 -10.82
CA ALA A 50 -14.14 -25.62 -11.61
C ALA A 50 -14.08 -25.91 -13.13
N ALA A 51 -13.64 -27.10 -13.55
CA ALA A 51 -13.65 -27.50 -14.96
C ALA A 51 -15.08 -27.71 -15.47
N GLU A 52 -15.92 -28.43 -14.71
CA GLU A 52 -17.34 -28.63 -15.05
C GLU A 52 -18.12 -27.31 -15.14
N LEU A 53 -17.86 -26.39 -14.20
CA LEU A 53 -18.45 -25.05 -14.23
C LEU A 53 -17.96 -24.25 -15.44
N ALA A 54 -16.67 -24.36 -15.79
CA ALA A 54 -16.09 -23.66 -16.94
C ALA A 54 -16.68 -24.15 -18.26
N GLU A 55 -16.85 -25.46 -18.44
CA GLU A 55 -17.53 -26.07 -19.59
C GLU A 55 -18.95 -25.51 -19.72
N ALA A 56 -19.74 -25.54 -18.64
CA ALA A 56 -21.13 -25.09 -18.64
C ALA A 56 -21.29 -23.61 -19.07
N VAL A 57 -20.33 -22.75 -18.69
CA VAL A 57 -20.37 -21.32 -19.06
C VAL A 57 -19.59 -21.01 -20.33
N GLY A 58 -18.98 -21.99 -21.02
CA GLY A 58 -18.22 -21.77 -22.25
C GLY A 58 -16.88 -21.04 -22.05
N VAL A 59 -16.20 -21.30 -20.93
CA VAL A 59 -14.84 -20.83 -20.65
C VAL A 59 -13.87 -21.98 -20.91
N TYR A 60 -12.82 -21.76 -21.73
CA TYR A 60 -11.82 -22.81 -21.98
C TYR A 60 -11.18 -23.32 -20.68
N HIS A 61 -10.90 -24.61 -20.62
CA HIS A 61 -10.36 -25.26 -19.43
C HIS A 61 -9.54 -26.51 -19.76
N SER A 62 -8.69 -26.88 -18.81
CA SER A 62 -8.08 -28.21 -18.74
C SER A 62 -9.06 -29.25 -18.23
N ASN A 63 -8.75 -30.54 -18.42
CA ASN A 63 -9.60 -31.65 -17.99
C ASN A 63 -8.93 -32.40 -16.82
N PRO A 64 -8.89 -31.80 -15.61
CA PRO A 64 -8.18 -32.39 -14.48
C PRO A 64 -8.82 -33.71 -14.06
N LYS A 65 -7.99 -34.71 -13.84
CA LYS A 65 -8.37 -36.02 -13.32
C LYS A 65 -7.59 -36.33 -12.06
N LEU A 66 -8.27 -36.93 -11.09
CA LEU A 66 -7.62 -37.44 -9.89
C LEU A 66 -6.99 -38.79 -10.20
N VAL A 67 -5.67 -38.91 -10.04
CA VAL A 67 -4.94 -40.15 -10.28
C VAL A 67 -4.01 -40.49 -9.11
N PHE A 68 -3.79 -41.78 -8.87
CA PHE A 68 -2.77 -42.25 -7.95
C PHE A 68 -1.49 -42.58 -8.72
N VAL A 69 -0.37 -42.01 -8.30
CA VAL A 69 0.94 -42.29 -8.88
C VAL A 69 1.62 -43.37 -8.03
N PRO A 70 1.77 -44.61 -8.55
CA PRO A 70 2.45 -45.66 -7.81
C PRO A 70 3.95 -45.37 -7.70
N ASP A 71 4.62 -46.08 -6.79
CA ASP A 71 6.06 -46.04 -6.68
C ASP A 71 6.75 -46.76 -7.86
N ASP A 72 7.04 -46.01 -8.93
CA ASP A 72 7.60 -46.53 -10.18
C ASP A 72 9.03 -46.00 -10.43
N PRO A 73 10.03 -46.88 -10.67
CA PRO A 73 11.38 -46.47 -11.07
C PRO A 73 11.45 -45.56 -12.30
N LEU A 74 10.48 -45.63 -13.22
CA LEU A 74 10.39 -44.78 -14.41
C LEU A 74 10.21 -43.29 -14.08
N LEU A 75 9.77 -42.96 -12.87
CA LEU A 75 9.71 -41.57 -12.40
C LEU A 75 11.10 -40.94 -12.21
N GLY A 76 12.16 -41.76 -12.14
CA GLY A 76 13.55 -41.30 -12.03
C GLY A 76 13.72 -40.29 -10.88
N PRO A 77 14.31 -39.10 -11.13
CA PRO A 77 14.47 -38.06 -10.10
C PRO A 77 13.17 -37.54 -9.49
N PHE A 78 12.02 -37.74 -10.15
CA PHE A 78 10.72 -37.30 -9.63
C PHE A 78 10.08 -38.33 -8.70
N ARG A 79 10.61 -39.55 -8.61
CA ARG A 79 10.10 -40.64 -7.77
C ARG A 79 9.92 -40.21 -6.32
N GLU A 80 10.94 -39.57 -5.73
CA GLU A 80 10.90 -39.05 -4.35
C GLU A 80 9.73 -38.07 -4.12
N ARG A 81 9.33 -37.32 -5.15
CA ARG A 81 8.30 -36.28 -5.05
C ARG A 81 6.90 -36.76 -5.40
N MET A 82 6.77 -37.83 -6.18
CA MET A 82 5.50 -38.21 -6.80
C MET A 82 5.06 -39.64 -6.46
N ALA A 83 5.96 -40.52 -6.02
CA ALA A 83 5.61 -41.89 -5.66
C ALA A 83 4.62 -41.95 -4.49
N ASN A 84 3.65 -42.86 -4.60
CA ASN A 84 2.60 -43.12 -3.61
C ASN A 84 1.76 -41.89 -3.27
N ARG A 85 1.46 -41.03 -4.26
CA ARG A 85 0.68 -39.80 -4.05
C ARG A 85 -0.54 -39.74 -4.96
N ILE A 86 -1.58 -39.11 -4.43
CA ILE A 86 -2.73 -38.67 -5.20
C ILE A 86 -2.40 -37.31 -5.81
N VAL A 87 -2.59 -37.20 -7.11
CA VAL A 87 -2.27 -35.99 -7.88
C VAL A 87 -3.42 -35.62 -8.81
N LEU A 88 -3.52 -34.34 -9.13
CA LEU A 88 -4.25 -33.87 -10.29
C LEU A 88 -3.38 -34.08 -11.54
N PHE A 89 -3.96 -34.73 -12.53
CA PHE A 89 -3.39 -34.96 -13.85
C PHE A 89 -4.22 -34.21 -14.89
N GLU A 90 -3.60 -33.27 -15.59
CA GLU A 90 -4.27 -32.42 -16.56
C GLU A 90 -3.37 -32.09 -17.75
N GLU A 91 -3.98 -31.73 -18.87
CA GLU A 91 -3.25 -31.24 -20.04
C GLU A 91 -2.47 -29.98 -19.69
N ARG A 92 -1.27 -29.85 -20.25
CA ARG A 92 -0.55 -28.58 -20.23
C ARG A 92 -1.05 -27.72 -21.40
N PRO A 93 -1.71 -26.56 -21.15
CA PRO A 93 -2.13 -25.68 -22.23
C PRO A 93 -0.94 -24.92 -22.83
N ASP A 94 -0.22 -25.55 -23.74
CA ASP A 94 0.93 -25.03 -24.49
C ASP A 94 0.93 -25.69 -25.87
N GLU A 95 1.36 -24.97 -26.90
CA GLU A 95 1.52 -25.52 -28.26
C GLU A 95 0.19 -26.04 -28.87
N ASP A 96 0.21 -27.15 -29.60
CA ASP A 96 -0.95 -27.66 -30.35
C ASP A 96 -1.95 -28.42 -29.44
N LEU A 97 -3.19 -27.93 -29.43
CA LEU A 97 -4.34 -28.46 -28.71
C LEU A 97 -5.53 -28.68 -29.67
N GLY A 98 -5.25 -28.86 -30.97
CA GLY A 98 -6.26 -28.86 -32.03
C GLY A 98 -7.28 -29.99 -31.96
N ASP A 99 -6.99 -31.06 -31.23
CA ASP A 99 -7.86 -32.20 -31.00
C ASP A 99 -8.68 -32.11 -29.70
N LEU A 100 -8.64 -30.97 -29.00
CA LEU A 100 -9.34 -30.76 -27.74
C LEU A 100 -10.30 -29.56 -27.83
N ASP A 101 -11.60 -29.88 -27.82
CA ASP A 101 -12.68 -28.89 -27.89
C ASP A 101 -12.68 -27.95 -26.67
N SER A 102 -12.26 -28.43 -25.49
CA SER A 102 -12.17 -27.63 -24.25
C SER A 102 -11.14 -26.48 -24.32
N PHE A 103 -10.27 -26.48 -25.35
CA PHE A 103 -9.33 -25.39 -25.66
C PHE A 103 -9.68 -24.66 -26.98
N GLY A 104 -10.86 -24.93 -27.53
CA GLY A 104 -11.34 -24.38 -28.80
C GLY A 104 -10.54 -24.85 -30.01
N ASN A 105 -9.97 -26.05 -29.97
CA ASN A 105 -9.22 -26.64 -31.09
C ASN A 105 -8.06 -25.76 -31.60
N THR A 106 -7.41 -25.01 -30.70
CA THR A 106 -6.29 -24.14 -31.08
C THR A 106 -5.06 -24.93 -31.50
N ARG A 107 -4.40 -24.49 -32.58
CA ARG A 107 -3.12 -25.06 -33.04
C ARG A 107 -1.91 -24.52 -32.30
N ASN A 108 -2.10 -23.46 -31.50
CA ASN A 108 -1.02 -22.83 -30.75
C ASN A 108 -1.54 -22.10 -29.52
N ALA A 109 -1.17 -22.56 -28.33
CA ALA A 109 -1.38 -21.83 -27.08
C ALA A 109 -0.07 -21.19 -26.60
N VAL A 110 -0.11 -19.91 -26.22
CA VAL A 110 1.07 -19.15 -25.77
C VAL A 110 0.91 -18.61 -24.34
N GLY A 111 2.04 -18.30 -23.69
CA GLY A 111 2.04 -17.61 -22.39
C GLY A 111 1.81 -16.11 -22.50
N TYR A 112 1.42 -15.47 -21.38
CA TYR A 112 1.07 -14.05 -21.34
C TYR A 112 2.16 -13.12 -21.89
N ARG A 113 3.45 -13.40 -21.65
CA ARG A 113 4.57 -12.58 -22.15
C ARG A 113 4.59 -12.51 -23.68
N THR A 114 4.36 -13.65 -24.34
CA THR A 114 4.30 -13.72 -25.80
C THR A 114 3.07 -13.00 -26.33
N MET A 115 1.91 -13.22 -25.69
CA MET A 115 0.66 -12.55 -26.06
C MET A 115 0.81 -11.02 -25.95
N PHE A 116 1.20 -10.48 -24.79
CA PHE A 116 1.34 -9.02 -24.62
C PHE A 116 2.40 -8.42 -25.54
N ARG A 117 3.52 -9.12 -25.78
CA ARG A 117 4.54 -8.66 -26.72
C ARG A 117 3.99 -8.58 -28.15
N LYS A 118 3.19 -9.55 -28.58
CA LYS A 118 2.54 -9.52 -29.91
C LYS A 118 1.46 -8.42 -29.97
N LEU A 119 0.64 -8.29 -28.93
CA LEU A 119 -0.40 -7.26 -28.80
C LEU A 119 0.18 -5.83 -28.85
N ASP A 120 1.29 -5.59 -28.15
CA ASP A 120 1.97 -4.28 -28.19
C ASP A 120 2.72 -4.07 -29.52
N ALA A 121 3.11 -5.12 -30.25
CA ALA A 121 3.91 -5.00 -31.47
C ALA A 121 3.08 -4.71 -32.73
N ASP A 122 1.83 -5.19 -32.79
CA ASP A 122 1.02 -5.13 -34.00
C ASP A 122 -0.48 -4.92 -33.70
N ASN A 123 -1.10 -3.99 -34.43
CA ASN A 123 -2.52 -3.68 -34.32
C ASN A 123 -3.45 -4.62 -35.10
N ASP A 124 -2.92 -5.63 -35.79
CA ASP A 124 -3.70 -6.78 -36.28
C ASP A 124 -3.85 -7.90 -35.24
N VAL A 125 -3.26 -7.74 -34.05
CA VAL A 125 -3.40 -8.67 -32.92
C VAL A 125 -4.46 -8.15 -31.95
N GLN A 126 -5.44 -8.98 -31.63
CA GLN A 126 -6.54 -8.66 -30.72
C GLN A 126 -6.72 -9.75 -29.66
N VAL A 127 -7.42 -9.39 -28.59
CA VAL A 127 -7.86 -10.33 -27.56
C VAL A 127 -9.39 -10.31 -27.54
N ASP A 128 -9.99 -11.49 -27.43
CA ASP A 128 -11.42 -11.64 -27.22
C ASP A 128 -11.78 -11.16 -25.80
N GLN A 129 -12.10 -9.87 -25.69
CA GLN A 129 -12.32 -9.20 -24.42
C GLN A 129 -13.56 -9.74 -23.69
N LEU A 130 -14.59 -10.17 -24.42
CA LEU A 130 -15.81 -10.75 -23.85
C LEU A 130 -15.55 -12.16 -23.31
N ALA A 131 -14.79 -13.00 -24.03
CA ALA A 131 -14.36 -14.30 -23.51
C ALA A 131 -13.50 -14.14 -22.24
N PHE A 132 -12.64 -13.13 -22.20
CA PHE A 132 -11.86 -12.82 -20.99
C PHE A 132 -12.74 -12.31 -19.85
N ALA A 133 -13.66 -11.39 -20.10
CA ALA A 133 -14.62 -10.92 -19.11
C ALA A 133 -15.44 -12.07 -18.51
N ARG A 134 -15.92 -13.00 -19.35
CA ARG A 134 -16.64 -14.20 -18.92
C ARG A 134 -15.80 -15.08 -17.99
N ALA A 135 -14.56 -15.37 -18.38
CA ALA A 135 -13.64 -16.14 -17.53
C ALA A 135 -13.39 -15.47 -16.18
N ARG A 136 -13.27 -14.14 -16.15
CA ARG A 136 -13.10 -13.36 -14.91
C ARG A 136 -14.33 -13.38 -14.01
N LEU A 137 -15.55 -13.37 -14.58
CA LEU A 137 -16.78 -13.54 -13.78
C LEU A 137 -16.86 -14.92 -13.15
N LEU A 138 -16.46 -15.98 -13.85
CA LEU A 138 -16.36 -17.33 -13.26
C LEU A 138 -15.34 -17.35 -12.11
N ASP A 139 -14.18 -16.73 -12.28
CA ASP A 139 -13.17 -16.63 -11.21
C ASP A 139 -13.74 -15.94 -9.96
N ILE A 140 -14.48 -14.84 -10.15
CA ILE A 140 -15.13 -14.10 -9.08
C ILE A 140 -16.20 -14.97 -8.39
N LEU A 141 -17.02 -15.67 -9.18
CA LEU A 141 -18.07 -16.56 -8.70
C LEU A 141 -17.52 -17.64 -7.77
N ILE A 142 -16.39 -18.27 -8.09
CA ILE A 142 -15.79 -19.35 -7.27
C ILE A 142 -14.75 -18.85 -6.22
N SER A 143 -14.67 -17.53 -6.02
CA SER A 143 -13.73 -16.84 -5.11
C SER A 143 -12.24 -17.10 -5.40
N ASP A 144 -11.89 -17.18 -6.68
CA ASP A 144 -10.53 -17.42 -7.15
C ASP A 144 -9.72 -16.12 -7.23
N TRP A 145 -9.07 -15.76 -6.12
CA TRP A 145 -8.37 -14.48 -6.00
C TRP A 145 -6.98 -14.48 -6.65
N ASP A 146 -6.34 -15.63 -6.86
CA ASP A 146 -4.97 -15.71 -7.35
C ASP A 146 -4.88 -15.70 -8.88
N ARG A 147 -5.40 -14.63 -9.47
CA ARG A 147 -5.51 -14.48 -10.92
C ARG A 147 -4.43 -13.58 -11.48
N HIS A 148 -3.16 -13.85 -11.17
CA HIS A 148 -2.03 -13.15 -11.78
C HIS A 148 -1.77 -13.62 -13.23
N GLN A 149 -0.92 -12.89 -13.96
CA GLN A 149 -0.70 -13.10 -15.41
C GLN A 149 -0.20 -14.50 -15.79
N ASP A 150 0.62 -15.14 -14.95
CA ASP A 150 1.08 -16.51 -15.19
C ASP A 150 -0.04 -17.57 -15.13
N GLN A 151 -1.22 -17.23 -14.59
CA GLN A 151 -2.39 -18.12 -14.55
C GLN A 151 -3.22 -18.12 -15.83
N TRP A 152 -2.68 -17.56 -16.92
CA TRP A 152 -3.34 -17.49 -18.21
C TRP A 152 -2.44 -18.03 -19.31
N ARG A 153 -3.04 -18.87 -20.14
CA ARG A 153 -2.57 -19.18 -21.48
C ARG A 153 -3.53 -18.58 -22.50
N TRP A 154 -3.09 -18.49 -23.73
CA TRP A 154 -3.81 -17.79 -24.78
C TRP A 154 -3.84 -18.64 -26.03
N ALA A 155 -5.03 -19.13 -26.38
CA ALA A 155 -5.30 -19.83 -27.63
C ALA A 155 -5.19 -18.85 -28.79
N GLU A 156 -4.37 -19.17 -29.78
CA GLU A 156 -4.15 -18.36 -30.98
C GLU A 156 -5.09 -18.81 -32.10
N PHE A 157 -5.80 -17.86 -32.70
CA PHE A 157 -6.65 -18.05 -33.87
C PHE A 157 -6.30 -17.04 -34.96
N GLU A 158 -6.27 -17.48 -36.21
CA GLU A 158 -6.20 -16.58 -37.37
C GLU A 158 -7.60 -16.03 -37.67
N VAL A 159 -7.68 -14.74 -37.98
CA VAL A 159 -8.93 -14.08 -38.40
C VAL A 159 -9.00 -13.94 -39.92
N GLU A 160 -10.21 -13.98 -40.49
CA GLU A 160 -10.44 -14.05 -41.94
C GLU A 160 -9.77 -12.92 -42.75
N ASP A 161 -9.73 -11.69 -42.21
CA ASP A 161 -9.11 -10.51 -42.86
C ASP A 161 -7.58 -10.40 -42.64
N GLY A 162 -6.97 -11.44 -42.07
CA GLY A 162 -5.58 -11.44 -41.61
C GLY A 162 -5.43 -10.81 -40.22
N GLY A 163 -4.54 -11.40 -39.42
CA GLY A 163 -4.30 -11.01 -38.03
C GLY A 163 -4.45 -12.17 -37.06
N THR A 164 -4.43 -11.87 -35.77
CA THR A 164 -4.45 -12.88 -34.70
C THR A 164 -5.45 -12.51 -33.63
N LEU A 165 -6.37 -13.41 -33.30
CA LEU A 165 -7.26 -13.30 -32.15
C LEU A 165 -6.81 -14.26 -31.05
N TYR A 166 -6.58 -13.72 -29.86
CA TYR A 166 -6.27 -14.50 -28.67
C TYR A 166 -7.51 -14.72 -27.82
N ARG A 167 -7.77 -15.98 -27.44
CA ARG A 167 -8.78 -16.32 -26.44
C ARG A 167 -8.12 -16.87 -25.16
N PRO A 168 -8.65 -16.53 -23.99
CA PRO A 168 -8.04 -16.90 -22.72
C PRO A 168 -8.27 -18.37 -22.38
N ILE A 169 -7.24 -19.00 -21.84
CA ILE A 169 -7.28 -20.31 -21.19
C ILE A 169 -6.79 -20.10 -19.75
N PRO A 170 -7.71 -19.95 -18.78
CA PRO A 170 -7.37 -20.01 -17.37
C PRO A 170 -6.68 -21.33 -17.02
N ARG A 171 -5.72 -21.27 -16.12
CA ARG A 171 -5.09 -22.45 -15.51
C ARG A 171 -5.03 -22.28 -14.00
N ASP A 172 -4.75 -23.38 -13.31
CA ASP A 172 -4.45 -23.37 -11.86
C ASP A 172 -5.61 -22.80 -11.03
N ARG A 173 -6.56 -23.68 -10.71
CA ARG A 173 -7.79 -23.39 -9.95
C ARG A 173 -7.65 -23.73 -8.47
N ASP A 174 -6.43 -23.82 -7.96
CA ASP A 174 -6.17 -24.41 -6.66
C ASP A 174 -6.54 -23.51 -5.46
N VAL A 175 -6.94 -22.26 -5.70
CA VAL A 175 -7.42 -21.32 -4.65
C VAL A 175 -8.91 -21.04 -4.73
N ALA A 176 -9.63 -21.67 -5.66
CA ALA A 176 -11.08 -21.64 -5.69
C ALA A 176 -11.67 -22.37 -4.47
N PHE A 177 -12.84 -21.91 -4.01
CA PHE A 177 -13.52 -22.44 -2.82
C PHE A 177 -12.67 -22.38 -1.54
N MET A 178 -11.72 -21.44 -1.45
CA MET A 178 -10.90 -21.22 -0.26
C MET A 178 -11.80 -20.91 0.95
N SER A 179 -11.57 -21.59 2.07
CA SER A 179 -12.29 -21.33 3.33
C SER A 179 -11.38 -20.67 4.37
N ILE A 180 -11.78 -19.49 4.88
CA ILE A 180 -10.98 -18.74 5.87
C ILE A 180 -11.62 -18.79 7.26
N ASP A 181 -11.08 -19.66 8.11
CA ASP A 181 -11.48 -19.75 9.52
C ASP A 181 -10.36 -19.31 10.49
N GLY A 182 -10.73 -19.17 11.77
CA GLY A 182 -9.83 -18.81 12.86
C GLY A 182 -9.69 -17.30 13.07
N LEU A 183 -9.66 -16.89 14.33
CA LEU A 183 -9.57 -15.48 14.73
C LEU A 183 -8.33 -14.78 14.14
N ILE A 184 -7.20 -15.49 14.09
CA ILE A 184 -5.91 -14.92 13.64
C ILE A 184 -5.94 -14.63 12.14
N THR A 185 -6.42 -15.57 11.33
CA THR A 185 -6.50 -15.42 9.87
C THR A 185 -7.53 -14.36 9.48
N ARG A 186 -8.66 -14.28 10.19
CA ARG A 186 -9.65 -13.19 10.02
C ARG A 186 -9.08 -11.81 10.35
N VAL A 187 -8.30 -11.69 11.43
CA VAL A 187 -7.61 -10.43 11.75
C VAL A 187 -6.54 -10.12 10.68
N ALA A 188 -5.78 -11.12 10.23
CA ALA A 188 -4.78 -10.97 9.19
C ALA A 188 -5.40 -10.47 7.87
N GLN A 189 -6.56 -10.98 7.49
CA GLN A 189 -7.36 -10.56 6.33
C GLN A 189 -7.72 -9.07 6.38
N LEU A 190 -8.07 -8.54 7.57
CA LEU A 190 -8.41 -7.13 7.74
C LEU A 190 -7.21 -6.18 7.59
N VAL A 191 -6.02 -6.61 8.02
CA VAL A 191 -4.83 -5.75 8.14
C VAL A 191 -3.82 -5.91 6.99
N SER A 192 -3.50 -7.13 6.60
CA SER A 192 -2.35 -7.45 5.74
C SER A 192 -2.70 -8.34 4.54
N LEU A 193 -3.61 -9.30 4.69
CA LEU A 193 -4.01 -10.29 3.68
C LEU A 193 -5.34 -9.94 3.00
N ARG A 194 -5.55 -8.65 2.67
CA ARG A 194 -6.82 -8.17 2.09
C ARG A 194 -7.15 -8.77 0.71
N THR A 195 -6.25 -9.54 0.10
CA THR A 195 -6.51 -10.26 -1.17
C THR A 195 -7.18 -11.61 -0.93
N TRP A 196 -6.93 -12.25 0.21
CA TRP A 196 -7.50 -13.54 0.54
C TRP A 196 -8.97 -13.32 0.87
N GLN A 197 -9.87 -13.86 0.07
CA GLN A 197 -11.32 -13.81 0.31
C GLN A 197 -11.84 -15.22 0.50
N ASP A 198 -12.78 -15.34 1.41
CA ASP A 198 -13.46 -16.59 1.69
C ASP A 198 -14.42 -16.94 0.54
N PHE A 199 -14.72 -18.21 0.37
CA PHE A 199 -15.86 -18.67 -0.42
C PHE A 199 -17.04 -18.88 0.52
N ASP A 200 -17.79 -17.80 0.72
CA ASP A 200 -18.99 -17.75 1.55
C ASP A 200 -20.15 -17.13 0.75
N TYR A 201 -21.34 -17.05 1.34
CA TYR A 201 -22.52 -16.45 0.71
C TYR A 201 -22.23 -15.02 0.19
N ASP A 202 -21.39 -14.25 0.88
CA ASP A 202 -20.92 -12.95 0.40
C ASP A 202 -19.58 -13.02 -0.36
N TYR A 203 -19.35 -12.05 -1.25
CA TYR A 203 -18.11 -11.93 -2.04
C TYR A 203 -16.95 -11.27 -1.27
N GLY A 204 -17.13 -11.00 0.02
CA GLY A 204 -16.19 -10.29 0.87
C GLY A 204 -15.81 -8.92 0.33
N PHE A 205 -14.52 -8.61 0.47
CA PHE A 205 -13.92 -7.42 -0.13
C PHE A 205 -13.61 -7.67 -1.61
N LEU A 206 -14.58 -7.43 -2.50
CA LEU A 206 -14.47 -7.64 -3.95
C LEU A 206 -13.22 -7.00 -4.61
N ARG A 207 -12.83 -5.80 -4.16
CA ARG A 207 -11.59 -5.13 -4.64
C ARG A 207 -10.31 -5.85 -4.21
N GLY A 208 -10.39 -6.65 -3.15
CA GLY A 208 -9.36 -7.58 -2.69
C GLY A 208 -9.32 -8.83 -3.57
N LEU A 209 -10.48 -9.46 -3.76
CA LEU A 209 -10.68 -10.64 -4.62
C LEU A 209 -10.10 -10.44 -6.02
N THR A 210 -10.35 -9.28 -6.62
CA THR A 210 -9.96 -8.96 -8.00
C THR A 210 -8.58 -8.30 -8.12
N ARG A 211 -7.88 -8.10 -7.00
CA ARG A 211 -6.67 -7.26 -6.97
C ARG A 211 -5.52 -7.83 -7.81
N ASN A 212 -5.31 -9.14 -7.77
CA ASN A 212 -4.19 -9.79 -8.47
C ASN A 212 -4.39 -9.78 -10.00
N GLY A 213 -5.63 -9.81 -10.47
CA GLY A 213 -6.00 -9.71 -11.89
C GLY A 213 -6.12 -8.27 -12.43
N MET A 214 -6.07 -7.25 -11.58
CA MET A 214 -6.38 -5.86 -11.99
C MET A 214 -5.55 -5.32 -13.17
N VAL A 215 -4.30 -5.80 -13.35
CA VAL A 215 -3.40 -5.35 -14.43
C VAL A 215 -3.92 -5.75 -15.80
N GLN A 216 -4.29 -7.02 -15.94
CA GLN A 216 -4.82 -7.62 -17.16
C GLN A 216 -6.31 -7.30 -17.33
N ASP A 217 -7.10 -7.26 -16.26
CA ASP A 217 -8.50 -6.83 -16.29
C ASP A 217 -8.62 -5.45 -16.94
N ARG A 218 -7.81 -4.47 -16.50
CA ARG A 218 -7.82 -3.13 -17.09
C ARG A 218 -7.30 -3.06 -18.52
N ARG A 219 -6.37 -3.93 -18.92
CA ARG A 219 -5.74 -3.88 -20.26
C ARG A 219 -6.54 -4.67 -21.30
N LEU A 220 -7.24 -5.73 -20.90
CA LEU A 220 -7.85 -6.70 -21.80
C LEU A 220 -9.39 -6.64 -21.81
N THR A 221 -10.00 -5.73 -21.03
CA THR A 221 -11.45 -5.49 -21.05
C THR A 221 -11.80 -4.00 -21.15
N SER A 222 -10.92 -3.18 -21.73
CA SER A 222 -11.12 -1.73 -21.81
C SER A 222 -12.32 -1.36 -22.69
N GLU A 223 -12.69 -2.21 -23.65
CA GLU A 223 -13.82 -2.00 -24.57
C GLU A 223 -15.15 -2.48 -23.98
N VAL A 224 -15.11 -3.43 -23.03
CA VAL A 224 -16.32 -4.00 -22.42
C VAL A 224 -17.03 -2.96 -21.56
N SER A 225 -18.28 -2.66 -21.91
CA SER A 225 -19.13 -1.71 -21.18
C SER A 225 -19.61 -2.29 -19.85
N VAL A 226 -20.11 -1.44 -18.94
CA VAL A 226 -20.66 -1.91 -17.66
C VAL A 226 -21.87 -2.81 -17.91
N GLU A 227 -22.66 -2.45 -18.90
CA GLU A 227 -23.86 -3.15 -19.33
C GLU A 227 -23.50 -4.54 -19.88
N SER A 228 -22.46 -4.66 -20.71
CA SER A 228 -21.99 -5.95 -21.23
C SER A 228 -21.45 -6.87 -20.12
N TRP A 229 -20.81 -6.33 -19.07
CA TRP A 229 -20.42 -7.16 -17.92
C TRP A 229 -21.63 -7.74 -17.18
N VAL A 230 -22.70 -6.96 -17.03
CA VAL A 230 -23.94 -7.40 -16.38
C VAL A 230 -24.68 -8.41 -17.26
N GLU A 231 -24.72 -8.20 -18.56
CA GLU A 231 -25.29 -9.14 -19.53
C GLU A 231 -24.55 -10.49 -19.51
N LEU A 232 -23.22 -10.48 -19.55
CA LEU A 232 -22.40 -11.69 -19.40
C LEU A 232 -22.68 -12.42 -18.07
N ALA A 233 -22.92 -11.67 -16.99
CA ALA A 233 -23.29 -12.27 -15.71
C ALA A 233 -24.66 -12.96 -15.78
N HIS A 234 -25.66 -12.34 -16.42
CA HIS A 234 -26.96 -12.98 -16.64
C HIS A 234 -26.86 -14.25 -17.50
N GLU A 235 -26.02 -14.25 -18.52
CA GLU A 235 -25.75 -15.46 -19.31
C GLU A 235 -25.12 -16.56 -18.46
N ILE A 236 -24.13 -16.24 -17.61
CA ILE A 236 -23.54 -17.21 -16.68
C ILE A 236 -24.58 -17.79 -15.73
N VAL A 237 -25.47 -16.95 -15.19
CA VAL A 237 -26.57 -17.39 -14.32
C VAL A 237 -27.48 -18.38 -15.07
N ALA A 238 -27.84 -18.06 -16.31
CA ALA A 238 -28.69 -18.92 -17.15
C ALA A 238 -28.02 -20.26 -17.51
N SER A 239 -26.69 -20.27 -17.68
CA SER A 239 -25.90 -21.47 -17.97
C SER A 239 -25.66 -22.37 -16.75
N LEU A 240 -25.96 -21.90 -15.54
CA LEU A 240 -25.72 -22.63 -14.28
C LEU A 240 -27.01 -22.90 -13.51
N PRO A 241 -28.02 -23.61 -14.08
CA PRO A 241 -29.16 -24.04 -13.29
C PRO A 241 -28.72 -24.97 -12.15
N ASP A 242 -29.57 -25.14 -11.13
CA ASP A 242 -29.22 -25.92 -9.92
C ASP A 242 -28.72 -27.33 -10.26
N ALA A 243 -29.32 -28.00 -11.24
CA ALA A 243 -28.90 -29.33 -11.69
C ALA A 243 -27.48 -29.35 -12.27
N THR A 244 -27.05 -28.28 -12.96
CA THR A 244 -25.68 -28.16 -13.47
C THR A 244 -24.69 -27.95 -12.34
N ILE A 245 -25.04 -27.13 -11.34
CA ILE A 245 -24.22 -26.97 -10.13
C ILE A 245 -24.07 -28.30 -9.39
N ASP A 246 -25.17 -29.03 -9.19
CA ASP A 246 -25.13 -30.33 -8.51
C ASP A 246 -24.31 -31.36 -9.28
N SER A 247 -24.40 -31.38 -10.60
CA SER A 247 -23.58 -32.24 -11.46
C SER A 247 -22.10 -31.87 -11.37
N ALA A 248 -21.77 -30.58 -11.30
CA ALA A 248 -20.40 -30.11 -11.15
C ALA A 248 -19.77 -30.54 -9.82
N PHE A 249 -20.55 -30.65 -8.74
CA PHE A 249 -20.05 -31.16 -7.46
C PHE A 249 -20.01 -32.70 -7.40
N ALA A 250 -20.81 -33.40 -8.20
CA ALA A 250 -20.85 -34.86 -8.24
C ALA A 250 -19.55 -35.52 -8.73
N VAL A 251 -18.63 -34.76 -9.35
CA VAL A 251 -17.30 -35.25 -9.75
C VAL A 251 -16.33 -35.42 -8.58
N LEU A 252 -16.68 -34.90 -7.39
CA LEU A 252 -15.89 -35.09 -6.18
C LEU A 252 -15.94 -36.55 -5.72
N PRO A 253 -14.82 -37.11 -5.19
CA PRO A 253 -14.85 -38.45 -4.61
C PRO A 253 -15.86 -38.56 -3.45
N ASP A 254 -16.55 -39.70 -3.31
CA ASP A 254 -17.61 -39.89 -2.28
C ASP A 254 -17.24 -39.39 -0.87
N PRO A 255 -16.02 -39.66 -0.33
CA PRO A 255 -15.67 -39.17 1.00
C PRO A 255 -15.66 -37.64 1.08
N ILE A 256 -15.21 -36.96 0.03
CA ILE A 256 -15.14 -35.50 -0.04
C ILE A 256 -16.54 -34.93 -0.31
N HIS A 257 -17.27 -35.53 -1.25
CA HIS A 257 -18.63 -35.13 -1.56
C HIS A 257 -19.52 -35.12 -0.31
N ASN A 258 -19.41 -36.14 0.54
CA ASN A 258 -20.18 -36.25 1.77
C ASN A 258 -19.75 -35.27 2.88
N LEU A 259 -18.56 -34.65 2.79
CA LEU A 259 -18.05 -33.70 3.79
C LEU A 259 -18.61 -32.29 3.59
N ASP A 260 -18.55 -31.75 2.37
CA ASP A 260 -18.84 -30.33 2.14
C ASP A 260 -19.53 -29.97 0.82
N ALA A 261 -19.75 -30.89 -0.12
CA ALA A 261 -20.34 -30.58 -1.42
C ALA A 261 -21.73 -29.91 -1.31
N ALA A 262 -22.58 -30.37 -0.39
CA ALA A 262 -23.90 -29.78 -0.16
C ALA A 262 -23.81 -28.32 0.29
N LYS A 263 -22.85 -27.99 1.17
CA LYS A 263 -22.61 -26.63 1.65
C LYS A 263 -22.05 -25.75 0.53
N LEU A 264 -21.06 -26.24 -0.21
CA LEU A 264 -20.43 -25.48 -1.30
C LEU A 264 -21.39 -25.23 -2.46
N SER A 265 -22.24 -26.21 -2.80
CA SER A 265 -23.31 -26.08 -3.81
C SER A 265 -24.32 -24.99 -3.40
N ASP A 266 -24.75 -24.97 -2.13
CA ASP A 266 -25.67 -23.95 -1.62
C ASP A 266 -25.07 -22.53 -1.67
N ILE A 267 -23.81 -22.38 -1.24
CA ILE A 267 -23.08 -21.11 -1.36
C ILE A 267 -22.96 -20.70 -2.84
N LEU A 268 -22.63 -21.62 -3.74
CA LEU A 268 -22.47 -21.32 -5.16
C LEU A 268 -23.79 -20.86 -5.81
N ARG A 269 -24.92 -21.51 -5.49
CA ARG A 269 -26.25 -21.09 -5.95
C ARG A 269 -26.56 -19.67 -5.51
N HIS A 270 -26.36 -19.36 -4.23
CA HIS A 270 -26.60 -18.01 -3.72
C HIS A 270 -25.70 -16.96 -4.40
N ARG A 271 -24.40 -17.27 -4.55
CA ARG A 271 -23.45 -16.39 -5.22
C ARG A 271 -23.77 -16.18 -6.69
N ARG A 272 -24.24 -17.21 -7.39
CA ARG A 272 -24.72 -17.14 -8.77
C ARG A 272 -25.89 -16.16 -8.86
N ASP A 273 -26.88 -16.29 -7.98
CA ASP A 273 -28.10 -15.48 -8.05
C ASP A 273 -27.83 -13.97 -7.90
N ILE A 274 -26.81 -13.58 -7.14
CA ILE A 274 -26.39 -12.18 -6.97
C ILE A 274 -25.24 -11.75 -7.89
N LEU A 275 -24.76 -12.62 -8.79
CA LEU A 275 -23.62 -12.34 -9.67
C LEU A 275 -23.79 -11.08 -10.54
N PRO A 276 -24.98 -10.75 -11.11
CA PRO A 276 -25.16 -9.52 -11.88
C PRO A 276 -24.84 -8.23 -11.11
N ASP A 277 -25.21 -8.16 -9.83
CA ASP A 277 -24.89 -7.00 -8.97
C ASP A 277 -23.38 -6.91 -8.69
N ILE A 278 -22.72 -8.06 -8.53
CA ILE A 278 -21.28 -8.14 -8.33
C ILE A 278 -20.52 -7.76 -9.61
N ALA A 279 -21.00 -8.19 -10.77
CA ALA A 279 -20.47 -7.82 -12.08
C ALA A 279 -20.55 -6.30 -12.29
N ASN A 280 -21.69 -5.68 -11.96
CA ASN A 280 -21.84 -4.22 -12.01
C ASN A 280 -20.81 -3.50 -11.11
N GLN A 281 -20.66 -3.93 -9.85
CA GLN A 281 -19.69 -3.33 -8.92
C GLN A 281 -18.23 -3.46 -9.41
N PHE A 282 -17.89 -4.61 -9.98
CA PHE A 282 -16.57 -4.85 -10.54
C PHE A 282 -16.33 -4.02 -11.81
N ALA A 283 -17.28 -4.02 -12.74
CA ALA A 283 -17.22 -3.25 -13.97
C ALA A 283 -17.09 -1.74 -13.71
N LEU A 284 -17.83 -1.19 -12.74
CA LEU A 284 -17.68 0.20 -12.29
C LEU A 284 -16.29 0.51 -11.71
N THR A 285 -15.64 -0.48 -11.10
CA THR A 285 -14.25 -0.33 -10.62
C THR A 285 -13.28 -0.19 -11.79
N LEU A 286 -13.47 -0.97 -12.87
CA LEU A 286 -12.66 -0.92 -14.08
C LEU A 286 -12.94 0.33 -14.93
N ALA A 287 -14.22 0.71 -15.07
CA ALA A 287 -14.67 1.84 -15.89
C ALA A 287 -14.27 3.21 -15.34
N ARG A 288 -13.84 3.30 -14.07
CA ARG A 288 -13.53 4.58 -13.43
C ARG A 288 -12.32 5.30 -14.04
N ASP A 289 -11.26 4.55 -14.33
CA ASP A 289 -10.02 5.04 -14.95
C ASP A 289 -9.61 4.05 -16.04
N VAL A 290 -9.85 4.37 -17.31
CA VAL A 290 -9.73 3.42 -18.43
C VAL A 290 -8.49 3.71 -19.26
N ASP A 291 -7.71 2.67 -19.54
CA ASP A 291 -6.58 2.73 -20.47
C ASP A 291 -7.04 2.21 -21.84
N VAL A 292 -7.06 3.08 -22.85
CA VAL A 292 -7.21 2.71 -24.27
C VAL A 292 -5.82 2.74 -24.87
N VAL A 293 -5.30 1.58 -25.25
CA VAL A 293 -3.88 1.43 -25.64
C VAL A 293 -3.79 0.92 -27.06
N GLY A 294 -3.01 1.64 -27.88
CA GLY A 294 -2.63 1.25 -29.24
C GLY A 294 -1.51 0.21 -29.26
N SER A 295 -0.68 0.27 -30.29
CA SER A 295 0.41 -0.66 -30.56
C SER A 295 1.69 0.10 -30.97
N ASN A 296 2.76 -0.62 -31.32
CA ASN A 296 3.94 -0.02 -31.94
C ASN A 296 3.76 0.24 -33.45
N LYS A 297 2.52 0.23 -33.95
CA LYS A 297 2.11 0.60 -35.32
C LYS A 297 1.31 1.90 -35.29
N HIS A 298 0.85 2.35 -36.45
CA HIS A 298 0.16 3.63 -36.60
C HIS A 298 -1.34 3.49 -36.29
N GLU A 299 -1.83 4.27 -35.34
CA GLU A 299 -3.24 4.39 -35.00
C GLU A 299 -3.76 5.84 -35.03
N GLU A 300 -5.05 5.99 -35.33
CA GLU A 300 -5.79 7.23 -35.15
C GLU A 300 -6.82 7.06 -34.03
N PHE A 301 -6.65 7.81 -32.95
CA PHE A 301 -7.56 7.93 -31.84
C PHE A 301 -8.51 9.11 -32.09
N VAL A 302 -9.79 8.80 -32.30
CA VAL A 302 -10.85 9.78 -32.50
C VAL A 302 -11.68 9.85 -31.23
N VAL A 303 -11.79 11.03 -30.65
CA VAL A 303 -12.52 11.26 -29.40
C VAL A 303 -13.55 12.36 -29.59
N GLU A 304 -14.82 11.98 -29.51
CA GLU A 304 -15.94 12.87 -29.72
C GLU A 304 -16.67 13.11 -28.39
N ARG A 305 -16.68 14.36 -27.93
CA ARG A 305 -17.47 14.76 -26.77
C ARG A 305 -18.91 14.97 -27.21
N THR A 306 -19.79 14.04 -26.84
CA THR A 306 -21.20 14.03 -27.21
C THR A 306 -22.05 14.58 -26.07
N GLY A 307 -22.49 15.84 -26.20
CA GLY A 307 -23.35 16.48 -25.20
C GLY A 307 -22.69 16.70 -23.83
N SER A 308 -23.50 16.79 -22.78
CA SER A 308 -23.05 17.23 -21.45
C SER A 308 -22.44 16.13 -20.56
N ASN A 309 -22.53 14.84 -20.91
CA ASN A 309 -22.13 13.74 -20.02
C ASN A 309 -21.52 12.49 -20.69
N SER A 310 -21.29 12.45 -22.01
CA SER A 310 -20.70 11.29 -22.68
C SER A 310 -19.50 11.62 -23.57
N THR A 311 -18.65 10.62 -23.82
CA THR A 311 -17.50 10.72 -24.71
C THR A 311 -17.38 9.42 -25.50
N HIS A 312 -17.47 9.51 -26.82
CA HIS A 312 -17.29 8.38 -27.73
C HIS A 312 -15.83 8.33 -28.17
N VAL A 313 -15.22 7.14 -28.07
CA VAL A 313 -13.82 6.91 -28.40
C VAL A 313 -13.74 5.81 -29.43
N MET A 314 -13.09 6.10 -30.54
CA MET A 314 -12.77 5.13 -31.60
C MET A 314 -11.27 5.09 -31.82
N VAL A 315 -10.73 3.92 -32.13
CA VAL A 315 -9.33 3.77 -32.56
C VAL A 315 -9.31 3.07 -33.91
N PHE A 316 -8.65 3.68 -34.89
CA PHE A 316 -8.51 3.14 -36.23
C PHE A 316 -7.06 2.75 -36.50
N LYS A 317 -6.87 1.61 -37.17
CA LYS A 317 -5.63 1.33 -37.89
C LYS A 317 -5.51 2.29 -39.07
N ILE A 318 -4.37 2.97 -39.18
CA ILE A 318 -4.09 3.86 -40.32
C ILE A 318 -2.87 3.40 -41.13
N LYS A 319 -2.86 3.79 -42.41
CA LYS A 319 -1.68 3.71 -43.26
C LYS A 319 -0.72 4.86 -42.93
N LYS A 320 0.51 4.80 -43.45
CA LYS A 320 1.51 5.89 -43.31
C LYS A 320 1.05 7.23 -43.89
N ASP A 321 0.19 7.21 -44.91
CA ASP A 321 -0.42 8.43 -45.47
C ASP A 321 -1.57 8.99 -44.59
N GLY A 322 -2.00 8.24 -43.58
CA GLY A 322 -3.10 8.59 -42.68
C GLY A 322 -4.47 8.06 -43.07
N ALA A 323 -4.61 7.29 -44.16
CA ALA A 323 -5.88 6.72 -44.53
C ALA A 323 -6.30 5.60 -43.54
N ARG A 324 -7.52 5.68 -43.02
CA ARG A 324 -8.14 4.66 -42.16
C ARG A 324 -8.30 3.34 -42.91
N LYS A 325 -7.94 2.23 -42.26
CA LYS A 325 -8.05 0.87 -42.81
C LYS A 325 -9.08 0.02 -42.07
N LYS A 326 -9.03 0.01 -40.74
CA LYS A 326 -9.82 -0.90 -39.89
C LYS A 326 -10.14 -0.24 -38.55
N LEU A 327 -11.37 -0.40 -38.06
CA LEU A 327 -11.74 -0.03 -36.69
C LEU A 327 -11.20 -1.10 -35.73
N LEU A 328 -10.46 -0.67 -34.71
CA LEU A 328 -9.79 -1.54 -33.74
C LEU A 328 -10.45 -1.55 -32.37
N TYR A 329 -11.12 -0.45 -32.02
CA TYR A 329 -11.73 -0.23 -30.73
C TYR A 329 -12.85 0.79 -30.86
N GLU A 330 -13.98 0.57 -30.20
CA GLU A 330 -15.06 1.54 -30.07
C GLU A 330 -15.75 1.46 -28.70
N ARG A 331 -15.86 2.59 -28.00
CA ARG A 331 -16.63 2.66 -26.76
C ARG A 331 -17.17 4.05 -26.48
N THR A 332 -18.42 4.11 -26.00
CA THR A 332 -19.00 5.30 -25.37
C THR A 332 -18.80 5.24 -23.86
N PHE A 333 -18.24 6.30 -23.29
CA PHE A 333 -18.03 6.47 -21.86
C PHE A 333 -18.99 7.51 -21.29
N PHE A 334 -19.50 7.25 -20.09
CA PHE A 334 -20.41 8.14 -19.37
C PHE A 334 -19.74 8.74 -18.13
N ALA A 335 -19.95 10.04 -17.87
CA ALA A 335 -19.28 10.79 -16.80
C ALA A 335 -19.64 10.32 -15.38
N GLU A 336 -20.79 9.66 -15.22
CA GLU A 336 -21.20 9.01 -13.97
C GLU A 336 -20.36 7.78 -13.62
N GLN A 337 -19.91 7.04 -14.65
CA GLN A 337 -19.12 5.82 -14.50
C GLN A 337 -17.61 6.09 -14.61
N THR A 338 -17.23 6.99 -15.53
CA THR A 338 -15.84 7.21 -15.97
C THR A 338 -15.34 8.58 -15.54
N ARG A 339 -14.22 8.60 -14.81
CA ARG A 339 -13.56 9.83 -14.38
C ARG A 339 -12.51 10.30 -15.38
N GLU A 340 -11.72 9.38 -15.90
CA GLU A 340 -10.58 9.69 -16.76
C GLU A 340 -10.30 8.58 -17.76
N ILE A 341 -10.07 8.98 -19.02
CA ILE A 341 -9.67 8.11 -20.13
C ILE A 341 -8.21 8.43 -20.46
N PHE A 342 -7.37 7.39 -20.49
CA PHE A 342 -5.97 7.46 -20.88
C PHE A 342 -5.81 6.85 -22.28
N LEU A 343 -5.35 7.64 -23.23
CA LEU A 343 -5.04 7.20 -24.59
C LEU A 343 -3.54 7.03 -24.72
N TRP A 344 -3.08 5.86 -25.13
CA TRP A 344 -1.66 5.51 -25.22
C TRP A 344 -1.29 5.10 -26.64
N GLY A 345 -0.46 5.89 -27.33
CA GLY A 345 0.02 5.58 -28.68
C GLY A 345 1.17 4.57 -28.74
N LEU A 346 1.99 4.48 -27.69
CA LEU A 346 3.15 3.59 -27.60
C LEU A 346 4.29 3.91 -28.56
N GLY A 347 4.26 3.42 -29.81
CA GLY A 347 5.46 3.37 -30.66
C GLY A 347 5.27 3.92 -32.07
N GLY A 348 4.05 3.96 -32.58
CA GLY A 348 3.72 4.43 -33.92
C GLY A 348 3.89 5.93 -34.11
N GLU A 349 3.65 6.37 -35.35
CA GLU A 349 3.29 7.76 -35.64
C GLU A 349 1.76 7.85 -35.55
N ASP A 350 1.26 8.27 -34.40
CA ASP A 350 -0.15 8.21 -34.06
C ASP A 350 -0.83 9.56 -34.23
N ARG A 351 -2.15 9.52 -34.46
CA ARG A 351 -2.98 10.71 -34.60
C ARG A 351 -4.03 10.74 -33.50
N PHE A 352 -4.07 11.82 -32.74
CA PHE A 352 -5.06 12.04 -31.69
C PHE A 352 -5.93 13.22 -32.08
N SER A 353 -7.22 12.97 -32.32
CA SER A 353 -8.21 13.97 -32.70
C SER A 353 -9.31 14.05 -31.66
N ILE A 354 -9.40 15.19 -30.96
CA ILE A 354 -10.42 15.44 -29.94
C ILE A 354 -11.35 16.56 -30.42
N SER A 355 -12.65 16.29 -30.49
CA SER A 355 -13.68 17.20 -31.00
C SER A 355 -14.94 17.20 -30.12
N GLY A 356 -15.91 18.06 -30.48
CA GLY A 356 -17.22 18.15 -29.81
C GLY A 356 -17.33 19.25 -28.76
N GLU A 357 -18.53 19.44 -28.23
CA GLU A 357 -18.86 20.47 -27.23
C GLU A 357 -19.52 19.84 -26.00
N ALA A 358 -19.10 20.25 -24.80
CA ALA A 358 -19.64 19.71 -23.55
C ALA A 358 -19.68 20.75 -22.41
N SER A 359 -20.69 20.70 -21.55
CA SER A 359 -20.77 21.56 -20.35
C SER A 359 -19.93 21.02 -19.18
N ALA A 360 -19.78 19.71 -19.10
CA ALA A 360 -18.86 18.99 -18.23
C ALA A 360 -18.28 17.82 -19.05
N ALA A 361 -17.01 17.49 -18.84
CA ALA A 361 -16.35 16.47 -19.66
C ALA A 361 -15.55 15.48 -18.81
N ILE A 362 -15.56 14.23 -19.26
CA ILE A 362 -14.63 13.21 -18.82
C ILE A 362 -13.21 13.71 -19.12
N LYS A 363 -12.30 13.51 -18.17
CA LYS A 363 -10.93 13.95 -18.35
C LYS A 363 -10.23 13.05 -19.37
N ILE A 364 -9.56 13.65 -20.35
CA ILE A 364 -8.80 12.93 -21.37
C ILE A 364 -7.31 13.21 -21.13
N THR A 365 -6.53 12.14 -20.97
CA THR A 365 -5.08 12.23 -20.93
C THR A 365 -4.53 11.43 -22.09
N VAL A 366 -3.87 12.13 -23.00
CA VAL A 366 -3.20 11.56 -24.15
C VAL A 366 -1.72 11.44 -23.83
N ILE A 367 -1.18 10.26 -24.07
CA ILE A 367 0.23 9.95 -23.98
C ILE A 367 0.65 9.44 -25.36
N GLY A 368 1.53 10.19 -26.01
CA GLY A 368 2.09 9.77 -27.28
C GLY A 368 3.06 8.60 -27.12
N GLY A 369 3.95 8.46 -28.09
CA GLY A 369 4.85 7.35 -28.21
C GLY A 369 6.29 7.75 -28.49
N THR A 370 7.06 6.83 -29.07
CA THR A 370 8.39 7.14 -29.58
C THR A 370 8.39 7.69 -31.00
N GLY A 371 7.28 7.58 -31.73
CA GLY A 371 7.13 8.14 -33.07
C GLY A 371 6.78 9.63 -33.08
N HIS A 372 6.61 10.16 -34.29
CA HIS A 372 6.19 11.54 -34.52
C HIS A 372 4.67 11.61 -34.54
N ASP A 373 4.09 12.03 -33.42
CA ASP A 373 2.66 12.03 -33.20
C ASP A 373 2.03 13.38 -33.58
N LEU A 374 0.77 13.31 -34.04
CA LEU A 374 -0.06 14.45 -34.34
C LEU A 374 -1.18 14.56 -33.31
N PHE A 375 -1.22 15.69 -32.61
CA PHE A 375 -2.25 15.99 -31.63
C PHE A 375 -3.09 17.16 -32.11
N SER A 376 -4.40 16.97 -32.27
CA SER A 376 -5.34 18.04 -32.58
C SER A 376 -6.52 18.01 -31.62
N ASN A 377 -6.83 19.16 -31.04
CA ASN A 377 -8.00 19.33 -30.18
C ASN A 377 -8.78 20.59 -30.56
N THR A 378 -9.94 20.38 -31.16
CA THR A 378 -10.87 21.42 -31.60
C THR A 378 -12.10 21.52 -30.69
N SER A 379 -12.17 20.69 -29.66
CA SER A 379 -13.33 20.62 -28.77
C SER A 379 -13.47 21.84 -27.85
N ARG A 380 -14.68 22.06 -27.32
CA ARG A 380 -14.99 23.18 -26.43
C ARG A 380 -15.69 22.70 -25.16
N ILE A 381 -15.20 23.13 -24.00
CA ILE A 381 -15.81 22.82 -22.71
C ILE A 381 -16.30 24.11 -22.05
N ALA A 382 -17.53 24.13 -21.56
CA ALA A 382 -18.01 25.24 -20.75
C ALA A 382 -17.25 25.30 -19.41
N GLY A 383 -16.55 26.41 -19.14
CA GLY A 383 -15.85 26.65 -17.88
C GLY A 383 -14.32 26.71 -17.98
N ARG A 384 -13.64 26.95 -16.85
CA ARG A 384 -12.18 27.17 -16.79
C ARG A 384 -11.35 25.90 -16.53
N SER A 385 -11.97 24.72 -16.50
CA SER A 385 -11.26 23.47 -16.18
C SER A 385 -10.45 22.94 -17.37
N LYS A 386 -9.17 22.62 -17.14
CA LYS A 386 -8.32 21.94 -18.12
C LYS A 386 -8.60 20.43 -18.12
N SER A 387 -9.55 19.98 -18.92
CA SER A 387 -9.98 18.57 -18.97
C SER A 387 -9.20 17.71 -19.97
N THR A 388 -8.34 18.31 -20.80
CA THR A 388 -7.43 17.58 -21.72
C THR A 388 -5.97 17.76 -21.29
N ARG A 389 -5.18 16.69 -21.30
CA ARG A 389 -3.73 16.74 -21.04
C ARG A 389 -2.95 15.97 -22.10
N TYR A 390 -1.90 16.56 -22.64
CA TYR A 390 -0.99 15.89 -23.58
C TYR A 390 0.37 15.69 -22.93
N PHE A 391 0.84 14.44 -22.91
CA PHE A 391 2.16 14.03 -22.44
C PHE A 391 2.98 13.54 -23.61
N ASP A 392 4.09 14.22 -23.89
CA ASP A 392 5.03 13.81 -24.93
C ASP A 392 6.39 14.50 -24.80
N THR A 393 7.32 14.16 -25.69
CA THR A 393 8.51 14.94 -26.01
C THR A 393 8.15 16.15 -26.90
N PRO A 394 8.98 17.21 -26.92
CA PRO A 394 8.66 18.43 -27.69
C PRO A 394 8.66 18.27 -29.23
N ASN A 395 9.11 17.15 -29.78
CA ASN A 395 9.36 16.97 -31.22
C ASN A 395 8.15 16.38 -31.97
N ASN A 396 6.98 16.99 -31.80
CA ASN A 396 5.70 16.50 -32.32
C ASN A 396 4.85 17.64 -32.88
N THR A 397 3.84 17.30 -33.69
CA THR A 397 2.88 18.28 -34.23
C THR A 397 1.72 18.43 -33.25
N ILE A 398 1.63 19.56 -32.56
CA ILE A 398 0.64 19.78 -31.50
C ILE A 398 -0.20 21.03 -31.81
N GLU A 399 -1.49 20.82 -31.99
CA GLU A 399 -2.54 21.83 -32.12
C GLU A 399 -3.45 21.80 -30.88
N PRO A 400 -3.08 22.52 -29.80
CA PRO A 400 -3.78 22.42 -28.53
C PRO A 400 -5.06 23.28 -28.53
N GLY A 401 -6.18 22.67 -28.14
CA GLY A 401 -7.40 23.40 -27.78
C GLY A 401 -7.23 24.26 -26.52
N THR A 402 -8.12 25.24 -26.33
CA THR A 402 -8.04 26.22 -25.22
C THR A 402 -8.06 25.60 -23.82
N GLU A 403 -8.61 24.40 -23.67
CA GLU A 403 -8.75 23.62 -22.45
C GLU A 403 -7.66 22.54 -22.29
N THR A 404 -6.71 22.49 -23.23
CA THR A 404 -5.58 21.57 -23.21
C THR A 404 -4.47 22.07 -22.28
N LYS A 405 -3.86 21.13 -21.55
CA LYS A 405 -2.63 21.35 -20.78
C LYS A 405 -1.50 20.49 -21.32
N LEU A 406 -0.46 21.14 -21.84
CA LEU A 406 0.74 20.48 -22.33
C LEU A 406 1.65 20.06 -21.16
N LYS A 407 2.14 18.83 -21.22
CA LYS A 407 3.09 18.22 -20.28
C LYS A 407 4.25 17.63 -21.06
N LEU A 408 5.05 18.53 -21.64
CA LEU A 408 6.21 18.15 -22.45
C LEU A 408 7.46 17.95 -21.61
N ASN A 409 8.25 16.92 -21.94
CA ASN A 409 9.54 16.63 -21.31
C ASN A 409 10.49 16.02 -22.35
N SER A 410 11.74 16.48 -22.38
CA SER A 410 12.75 15.97 -23.32
C SER A 410 13.12 14.50 -23.09
N SER A 411 12.86 13.94 -21.90
CA SER A 411 13.08 12.52 -21.62
C SER A 411 11.95 11.67 -22.24
N PRO A 412 12.28 10.70 -23.13
CA PRO A 412 11.29 9.78 -23.70
C PRO A 412 10.55 8.92 -22.66
N SER A 413 11.09 8.82 -21.44
CA SER A 413 10.44 8.12 -20.33
C SER A 413 9.06 8.68 -19.96
N ILE A 414 8.74 9.92 -20.39
CA ILE A 414 7.42 10.51 -20.26
C ILE A 414 6.35 9.80 -21.09
N ASN A 415 6.70 8.93 -22.04
CA ASN A 415 5.75 8.16 -22.85
C ASN A 415 5.64 6.70 -22.41
N ARG A 416 6.45 6.28 -21.43
CA ARG A 416 6.48 4.88 -20.99
C ARG A 416 5.13 4.43 -20.43
N TYR A 417 4.53 3.43 -21.10
CA TYR A 417 3.41 2.67 -20.57
C TYR A 417 3.88 1.72 -19.47
N ASN A 418 3.16 1.69 -18.35
CA ASN A 418 3.40 0.76 -17.26
C ASN A 418 2.06 0.26 -16.72
N PRO A 419 1.65 -0.98 -17.05
CA PRO A 419 0.35 -1.51 -16.65
C PRO A 419 0.27 -1.76 -15.12
N HIS A 420 1.40 -1.87 -14.42
CA HIS A 420 1.46 -2.00 -12.95
C HIS A 420 1.40 -0.65 -12.21
N SER A 421 1.29 0.48 -12.92
CA SER A 421 1.26 1.80 -12.30
C SER A 421 -0.07 2.11 -11.60
N TYR A 422 -1.16 1.46 -12.03
CA TYR A 422 -2.46 1.59 -11.39
C TYR A 422 -2.48 0.87 -10.04
N ARG A 423 -2.96 1.58 -9.03
CA ARG A 423 -3.12 1.06 -7.67
C ARG A 423 -4.47 1.48 -7.14
N LEU A 424 -5.20 0.52 -6.58
CA LEU A 424 -6.49 0.78 -5.96
C LEU A 424 -6.33 1.71 -4.75
N ASN A 425 -7.29 2.62 -4.59
CA ASN A 425 -7.43 3.39 -3.36
C ASN A 425 -7.84 2.44 -2.23
N GLY A 426 -7.33 2.69 -1.03
CA GLY A 426 -7.56 1.80 0.11
C GLY A 426 -7.70 2.55 1.43
N ILE A 427 -8.42 1.93 2.35
CA ILE A 427 -8.46 2.31 3.75
C ILE A 427 -7.98 1.13 4.58
N LYS A 428 -7.09 1.38 5.53
CA LYS A 428 -6.56 0.38 6.45
C LYS A 428 -6.86 0.82 7.89
N PRO A 429 -7.43 -0.06 8.74
CA PRO A 429 -7.54 0.25 10.16
C PRO A 429 -6.15 0.34 10.78
N VAL A 430 -6.04 1.14 11.83
CA VAL A 430 -4.84 1.24 12.68
C VAL A 430 -5.31 1.02 14.10
N ALA A 431 -4.66 0.11 14.81
CA ALA A 431 -4.85 -0.08 16.25
C ALA A 431 -3.48 -0.02 16.91
N PHE A 432 -3.42 0.60 18.08
CA PHE A 432 -2.22 0.65 18.90
C PHE A 432 -2.59 0.72 20.37
N PHE A 433 -1.71 0.19 21.20
CA PHE A 433 -1.84 0.23 22.65
C PHE A 433 -0.44 0.41 23.23
N GLY A 434 -0.37 0.89 24.46
CA GLY A 434 0.88 1.04 25.16
C GLY A 434 0.66 1.34 26.63
N SER A 435 1.76 1.42 27.36
CA SER A 435 1.73 1.79 28.77
C SER A 435 2.95 2.62 29.13
N ASN A 436 2.75 3.63 29.96
CA ASN A 436 3.84 4.39 30.56
C ASN A 436 3.50 4.77 32.02
N LYS A 437 4.50 5.23 32.78
CA LYS A 437 4.37 5.53 34.22
C LYS A 437 3.37 6.65 34.52
N ASP A 438 3.25 7.61 33.61
CA ASP A 438 2.46 8.83 33.79
C ASP A 438 1.00 8.63 33.33
N ASP A 439 0.78 8.09 32.12
CA ASP A 439 -0.54 7.85 31.50
C ASP A 439 -1.16 6.48 31.82
N GLY A 440 -0.40 5.57 32.42
CA GLY A 440 -0.82 4.18 32.59
C GLY A 440 -1.02 3.49 31.23
N PHE A 441 -1.96 2.55 31.17
CA PHE A 441 -2.35 1.91 29.92
C PHE A 441 -3.17 2.87 29.05
N PHE A 442 -2.88 2.92 27.76
CA PHE A 442 -3.66 3.65 26.77
C PHE A 442 -3.99 2.76 25.57
N LEU A 443 -5.20 2.96 25.05
CA LEU A 443 -5.73 2.27 23.88
C LEU A 443 -6.07 3.30 22.82
N GLY A 444 -5.66 3.03 21.59
CA GLY A 444 -5.90 3.91 20.45
C GLY A 444 -6.23 3.17 19.18
N GLY A 445 -6.96 3.85 18.31
CA GLY A 445 -7.41 3.33 17.04
C GLY A 445 -7.59 4.42 16.01
N GLY A 446 -7.80 4.02 14.76
CA GLY A 446 -7.98 4.95 13.66
C GLY A 446 -7.91 4.27 12.31
N PHE A 447 -7.61 5.05 11.28
CA PHE A 447 -7.48 4.56 9.92
C PHE A 447 -6.48 5.35 9.10
N THR A 448 -5.91 4.69 8.10
CA THR A 448 -5.12 5.30 7.04
C THR A 448 -5.83 5.12 5.71
N ARG A 449 -6.24 6.22 5.08
CA ARG A 449 -6.79 6.26 3.72
C ARG A 449 -5.69 6.67 2.75
N THR A 450 -5.36 5.80 1.80
CA THR A 450 -4.38 6.08 0.72
C THR A 450 -5.11 6.21 -0.61
N ILE A 451 -4.86 7.34 -1.29
CA ILE A 451 -5.37 7.65 -2.61
C ILE A 451 -4.20 7.65 -3.58
N HIS A 452 -4.25 6.81 -4.60
CA HIS A 452 -3.27 6.76 -5.68
C HIS A 452 -3.71 7.67 -6.83
N GLY A 453 -2.78 7.96 -7.74
CA GLY A 453 -3.09 8.75 -8.93
C GLY A 453 -2.05 8.53 -10.01
N PHE A 454 -2.41 8.89 -11.24
CA PHE A 454 -1.52 8.75 -12.39
C PHE A 454 -0.16 9.42 -12.16
N ARG A 455 0.91 8.63 -12.29
CA ARG A 455 2.31 9.06 -12.08
C ARG A 455 2.56 9.70 -10.71
N LYS A 456 1.87 9.24 -9.67
CA LYS A 456 2.09 9.62 -8.27
C LYS A 456 2.59 8.41 -7.50
N SER A 457 3.89 8.40 -7.21
CA SER A 457 4.54 7.38 -6.39
C SER A 457 5.04 7.99 -5.08
N PRO A 458 4.90 7.31 -3.92
CA PRO A 458 4.18 6.03 -3.71
C PRO A 458 2.65 6.17 -3.70
N PHE A 459 2.11 7.39 -3.60
CA PHE A 459 0.67 7.71 -3.61
C PHE A 459 0.44 9.17 -4.00
N LYS A 460 -0.81 9.56 -4.32
CA LYS A 460 -1.21 10.95 -4.57
C LYS A 460 -1.47 11.69 -3.25
N SER A 461 -2.29 11.11 -2.39
CA SER A 461 -2.48 11.58 -1.03
C SER A 461 -2.68 10.44 -0.03
N ARG A 462 -2.30 10.67 1.22
CA ARG A 462 -2.52 9.76 2.34
C ARG A 462 -3.07 10.56 3.52
N HIS A 463 -4.09 10.04 4.17
CA HIS A 463 -4.73 10.63 5.34
C HIS A 463 -4.71 9.62 6.46
N THR A 464 -4.10 9.97 7.58
CA THR A 464 -4.05 9.15 8.78
C THR A 464 -4.78 9.89 9.87
N PHE A 465 -5.81 9.25 10.42
CA PHE A 465 -6.54 9.74 11.57
C PHE A 465 -6.39 8.72 12.68
N VAL A 466 -5.94 9.15 13.86
CA VAL A 466 -5.83 8.30 15.05
C VAL A 466 -6.33 9.04 16.28
N ALA A 467 -6.99 8.29 17.16
CA ALA A 467 -7.39 8.76 18.47
C ALA A 467 -6.95 7.76 19.54
N ASN A 468 -6.62 8.23 20.74
CA ASN A 468 -6.37 7.37 21.89
C ASN A 468 -6.88 7.99 23.19
N ILE A 469 -7.12 7.13 24.17
CA ILE A 469 -7.48 7.50 25.53
C ILE A 469 -6.52 6.81 26.51
N ALA A 470 -6.04 7.58 27.49
CA ALA A 470 -5.23 7.08 28.58
C ALA A 470 -6.10 6.75 29.80
N ALA A 471 -6.01 5.51 30.29
CA ALA A 471 -6.88 5.02 31.36
C ALA A 471 -6.62 5.72 32.70
N LYS A 472 -5.37 6.08 33.00
CA LYS A 472 -4.99 6.67 34.31
C LYS A 472 -5.33 8.17 34.39
N THR A 473 -5.19 8.90 33.30
CA THR A 473 -5.30 10.37 33.27
C THR A 473 -6.61 10.86 32.67
N GLY A 474 -7.33 9.98 31.97
CA GLY A 474 -8.47 10.35 31.14
C GLY A 474 -8.07 11.22 29.94
N ALA A 475 -6.77 11.30 29.63
CA ALA A 475 -6.28 12.14 28.54
C ALA A 475 -6.72 11.57 27.20
N PHE A 476 -7.28 12.44 26.36
CA PHE A 476 -7.75 12.07 25.04
C PHE A 476 -6.95 12.84 23.98
N ASN A 477 -6.45 12.08 23.00
CA ASN A 477 -5.55 12.60 21.99
C ASN A 477 -6.10 12.27 20.61
N ILE A 478 -6.28 13.28 19.76
CA ILE A 478 -6.56 13.12 18.33
C ILE A 478 -5.34 13.59 17.55
N LYS A 479 -4.92 12.80 16.57
CA LYS A 479 -3.92 13.22 15.57
C LYS A 479 -4.45 12.96 14.17
N TYR A 480 -4.33 13.97 13.33
CA TYR A 480 -4.51 13.89 11.90
C TYR A 480 -3.19 14.23 11.19
N SER A 481 -2.84 13.40 10.21
CA SER A 481 -1.73 13.65 9.29
C SER A 481 -2.20 13.43 7.86
N GLY A 482 -2.22 14.49 7.07
CA GLY A 482 -2.35 14.44 5.63
C GLY A 482 -0.97 14.50 4.98
N ALA A 483 -0.79 13.81 3.86
CA ALA A 483 0.39 13.90 3.02
C ALA A 483 -0.04 13.93 1.56
N TYR A 484 0.34 14.96 0.82
CA TYR A 484 0.06 15.15 -0.59
C TYR A 484 1.39 15.20 -1.35
N ARG A 485 1.58 14.29 -2.31
CA ARG A 485 2.85 14.14 -3.01
C ARG A 485 2.87 14.87 -4.35
N SER A 486 3.97 15.58 -4.60
CA SER A 486 4.30 16.27 -5.85
C SER A 486 3.18 17.20 -6.32
N VAL A 487 2.55 17.95 -5.40
CA VAL A 487 1.41 18.84 -5.67
C VAL A 487 1.73 19.76 -6.86
N VAL A 488 2.93 20.33 -6.83
CA VAL A 488 3.56 21.01 -7.95
C VAL A 488 5.02 20.54 -8.01
N ALA A 489 5.43 19.96 -9.15
CA ALA A 489 6.80 19.44 -9.35
C ALA A 489 7.28 18.58 -8.16
N ARG A 490 8.38 18.96 -7.49
CA ARG A 490 8.98 18.24 -6.36
C ARG A 490 8.46 18.69 -4.99
N THR A 491 7.37 19.45 -4.96
CA THR A 491 6.79 20.01 -3.73
C THR A 491 5.69 19.12 -3.16
N ASP A 492 5.84 18.75 -1.90
CA ASP A 492 4.85 18.01 -1.11
C ASP A 492 4.19 18.94 -0.07
N ILE A 493 2.96 18.62 0.33
CA ILE A 493 2.25 19.34 1.40
C ILE A 493 1.76 18.32 2.42
N GLU A 494 2.08 18.52 3.71
CA GLU A 494 1.83 17.50 4.74
C GLU A 494 1.08 18.05 5.97
N PRO A 495 -0.19 18.49 5.85
CA PRO A 495 -0.92 19.12 6.96
C PRO A 495 -1.07 18.19 8.16
N GLN A 496 -0.89 18.75 9.35
CA GLN A 496 -0.91 18.05 10.62
C GLN A 496 -1.80 18.79 11.60
N LEU A 497 -2.56 18.03 12.39
CA LEU A 497 -3.37 18.53 13.49
C LEU A 497 -3.23 17.58 14.67
N GLY A 498 -2.88 18.10 15.84
CA GLY A 498 -2.89 17.40 17.11
C GLY A 498 -3.82 18.11 18.09
N VAL A 499 -4.69 17.36 18.75
CA VAL A 499 -5.53 17.83 19.85
C VAL A 499 -5.26 16.92 21.04
N PHE A 500 -4.84 17.50 22.16
CA PHE A 500 -4.44 16.77 23.36
C PHE A 500 -5.19 17.35 24.56
N THR A 501 -6.27 16.69 25.00
CA THR A 501 -7.21 17.25 25.99
C THR A 501 -8.08 16.17 26.62
N PRO A 502 -8.58 16.35 27.86
CA PRO A 502 -7.99 17.17 28.92
C PRO A 502 -6.78 16.44 29.52
N ASN A 503 -6.04 17.08 30.43
CA ASN A 503 -5.01 16.43 31.25
C ASN A 503 -3.81 15.82 30.47
N ASN A 504 -3.38 16.41 29.36
CA ASN A 504 -2.10 16.06 28.77
C ASN A 504 -0.98 16.42 29.76
N ILE A 505 -0.25 15.42 30.26
CA ILE A 505 0.72 15.62 31.35
C ILE A 505 2.08 16.05 30.79
N ARG A 506 2.68 17.05 31.44
CA ARG A 506 4.09 17.40 31.27
C ARG A 506 4.72 17.55 32.65
N ASN A 507 5.81 16.85 32.91
CA ASN A 507 6.55 17.04 34.14
C ASN A 507 7.35 18.36 34.09
N PHE A 508 7.37 19.12 35.18
CA PHE A 508 8.13 20.36 35.31
C PHE A 508 8.64 20.52 36.75
N TYR A 509 9.96 20.43 36.90
CA TYR A 509 10.68 20.51 38.18
C TYR A 509 11.30 21.89 38.43
N GLY A 510 10.96 22.87 37.60
CA GLY A 510 11.61 24.18 37.56
C GLY A 510 12.55 24.33 36.37
N LEU A 511 12.96 25.57 36.09
CA LEU A 511 14.03 25.85 35.14
C LEU A 511 15.36 25.68 35.87
N GLY A 512 16.22 24.79 35.38
CA GLY A 512 17.51 24.53 36.01
C GLY A 512 18.08 23.16 35.69
N ASN A 513 19.40 23.08 35.63
CA ASN A 513 20.10 21.82 35.45
C ASN A 513 20.22 21.05 36.77
N ASP A 514 20.30 21.77 37.88
CA ASP A 514 20.37 21.24 39.24
C ASP A 514 19.01 21.26 39.98
N SER A 515 17.91 21.31 39.21
CA SER A 515 16.53 21.27 39.75
C SER A 515 16.32 20.01 40.61
N GLN A 516 15.76 20.20 41.80
CA GLN A 516 15.59 19.12 42.78
C GLN A 516 14.29 18.32 42.57
N ASN A 517 14.31 17.06 43.00
CA ASN A 517 13.17 16.15 43.00
C ASN A 517 12.88 15.71 44.44
N ASP A 518 12.44 16.67 45.26
CA ASP A 518 12.30 16.53 46.71
C ASP A 518 10.97 15.88 47.14
N SER A 519 9.98 15.85 46.26
CA SER A 519 8.66 15.28 46.57
C SER A 519 8.62 13.79 46.27
N THR A 520 8.20 12.98 47.25
CA THR A 520 7.88 11.56 47.05
C THR A 520 6.63 11.36 46.17
N ASN A 521 5.79 12.40 46.04
CA ASN A 521 4.63 12.40 45.16
C ASN A 521 4.98 13.02 43.79
N ALA A 522 5.32 12.17 42.83
CA ALA A 522 5.67 12.60 41.48
C ALA A 522 4.59 13.43 40.77
N SER A 523 3.32 13.30 41.15
CA SER A 523 2.26 14.11 40.56
C SER A 523 2.39 15.59 40.93
N PHE A 524 3.11 15.92 42.01
CA PHE A 524 3.38 17.31 42.39
C PHE A 524 4.01 18.12 41.25
N TYR A 525 4.91 17.51 40.47
CA TYR A 525 5.60 18.14 39.34
C TYR A 525 4.84 18.04 38.01
N GLN A 526 3.65 17.45 37.98
CA GLN A 526 2.88 17.24 36.75
C GLN A 526 2.00 18.45 36.43
N ALA A 527 2.37 19.19 35.39
CA ALA A 527 1.50 20.18 34.77
C ALA A 527 0.49 19.48 33.85
N ARG A 528 -0.78 19.92 33.91
CA ARG A 528 -1.87 19.41 33.06
C ARG A 528 -2.21 20.44 32.01
N LEU A 529 -2.10 20.05 30.75
CA LEU A 529 -2.29 20.93 29.60
C LEU A 529 -3.46 20.46 28.73
N SER A 530 -4.10 21.41 28.08
CA SER A 530 -4.94 21.21 26.90
C SER A 530 -4.24 21.88 25.72
N LYS A 531 -4.02 21.15 24.63
CA LYS A 531 -3.25 21.66 23.48
C LYS A 531 -3.95 21.41 22.16
N VAL A 532 -3.85 22.38 21.26
CA VAL A 532 -4.09 22.20 19.83
C VAL A 532 -2.85 22.66 19.08
N GLU A 533 -2.31 21.79 18.25
CA GLU A 533 -1.12 22.06 17.44
C GLU A 533 -1.50 21.80 15.98
N ALA A 534 -1.41 22.84 15.14
CA ALA A 534 -1.67 22.73 13.70
C ALA A 534 -0.45 23.19 12.91
N ALA A 535 -0.08 22.44 11.89
CA ALA A 535 1.05 22.77 11.03
C ALA A 535 0.77 22.38 9.58
N VAL A 536 1.26 23.18 8.63
CA VAL A 536 1.17 22.87 7.18
C VAL A 536 2.56 22.89 6.54
N PRO A 537 3.41 21.87 6.78
CA PRO A 537 4.69 21.74 6.10
C PRO A 537 4.54 21.72 4.58
N VAL A 538 5.17 22.68 3.91
CA VAL A 538 5.39 22.70 2.46
C VAL A 538 6.83 22.25 2.24
N LYS A 539 7.00 21.02 1.75
CA LYS A 539 8.31 20.37 1.62
C LYS A 539 8.78 20.39 0.18
N TYR A 540 10.01 20.79 -0.05
CA TYR A 540 10.66 20.72 -1.35
C TYR A 540 11.75 19.65 -1.34
N ASN A 541 11.58 18.63 -2.18
CA ASN A 541 12.55 17.54 -2.32
C ASN A 541 13.66 17.98 -3.30
N PHE A 542 14.81 18.43 -2.78
CA PHE A 542 15.95 18.80 -3.63
C PHE A 542 16.53 17.58 -4.31
N THR A 543 16.75 16.53 -3.52
CA THR A 543 17.22 15.21 -3.95
C THR A 543 16.42 14.14 -3.23
N ASP A 544 16.68 12.87 -3.52
CA ASP A 544 16.07 11.75 -2.79
C ASP A 544 16.57 11.64 -1.33
N HIS A 545 17.60 12.41 -0.98
CA HIS A 545 18.22 12.41 0.34
C HIS A 545 18.06 13.72 1.11
N ALA A 546 17.67 14.83 0.45
CA ALA A 546 17.64 16.16 1.05
C ALA A 546 16.29 16.86 0.81
N ILE A 547 15.65 17.25 1.90
CA ILE A 547 14.33 17.88 1.92
C ILE A 547 14.42 19.16 2.74
N ALA A 548 14.00 20.30 2.18
CA ALA A 548 13.69 21.48 2.99
C ALA A 548 12.20 21.69 3.13
N SER A 549 11.80 22.46 4.13
CA SER A 549 10.41 22.80 4.35
C SER A 549 10.22 24.21 4.88
N ILE A 550 9.11 24.82 4.51
CA ILE A 550 8.55 26.01 5.15
C ILE A 550 7.19 25.62 5.73
N THR A 551 6.96 25.96 6.98
CA THR A 551 5.83 25.44 7.76
C THR A 551 5.11 26.57 8.49
N PRO A 552 3.95 27.05 8.00
CA PRO A 552 3.02 27.79 8.82
C PRO A 552 2.55 26.90 9.97
N LEU A 553 2.48 27.46 11.18
CA LEU A 553 2.05 26.76 12.38
C LEU A 553 1.13 27.62 13.25
N PHE A 554 0.32 26.93 14.04
CA PHE A 554 -0.59 27.52 15.00
C PHE A 554 -0.59 26.63 16.24
N ASP A 555 -0.42 27.24 17.42
CA ASP A 555 -0.43 26.54 18.70
C ASP A 555 -1.41 27.21 19.66
N TYR A 556 -2.22 26.40 20.31
CA TYR A 556 -3.05 26.77 21.46
C TYR A 556 -2.60 25.93 22.65
N THR A 557 -2.43 26.56 23.81
CA THR A 557 -2.13 25.86 25.05
C THR A 557 -2.86 26.51 26.21
N ASP A 558 -3.62 25.71 26.93
CA ASP A 558 -4.25 26.07 28.21
C ASP A 558 -3.64 25.20 29.32
N VAL A 559 -3.20 25.85 30.40
CA VAL A 559 -2.57 25.18 31.54
C VAL A 559 -3.56 25.20 32.69
N ARG A 560 -3.98 24.01 33.12
CA ARG A 560 -4.90 23.90 34.24
C ARG A 560 -4.26 24.38 35.53
N ARG A 561 -4.87 25.38 36.16
CA ARG A 561 -4.50 25.82 37.51
C ARG A 561 -4.92 24.77 38.55
N ASP A 562 -3.94 24.19 39.24
CA ASP A 562 -4.12 23.25 40.34
C ASP A 562 -3.17 23.67 41.47
N THR A 563 -3.75 24.19 42.56
CA THR A 563 -2.99 24.78 43.69
C THR A 563 -2.15 23.76 44.45
N THR A 564 -2.33 22.45 44.19
CA THR A 564 -1.55 21.37 44.78
C THR A 564 -0.30 21.01 43.98
N ARG A 565 -0.02 21.69 42.85
CA ARG A 565 1.10 21.40 41.95
C ARG A 565 2.24 22.39 42.13
N PHE A 566 3.44 21.95 41.76
CA PHE A 566 4.67 22.75 41.76
C PHE A 566 4.51 24.06 40.96
N ILE A 567 3.83 24.00 39.80
CA ILE A 567 3.60 25.16 38.94
C ILE A 567 2.70 26.25 39.57
N ALA A 568 1.96 25.94 40.64
CA ALA A 568 1.12 26.92 41.32
C ALA A 568 1.87 27.77 42.34
N VAL A 569 3.11 27.39 42.69
CA VAL A 569 4.00 28.19 43.55
C VAL A 569 4.74 29.21 42.67
N PRO A 570 4.86 30.49 43.07
CA PRO A 570 5.69 31.46 42.38
C PRO A 570 7.15 30.99 42.30
N GLN A 571 7.72 30.97 41.09
CA GLN A 571 9.06 30.44 40.82
C GLN A 571 9.77 31.36 39.80
N PRO A 572 11.11 31.50 39.87
CA PRO A 572 11.87 32.21 38.86
C PRO A 572 11.62 31.65 37.45
N GLY A 573 11.31 32.53 36.50
CA GLY A 573 11.08 32.17 35.09
C GLY A 573 9.70 31.57 34.75
N LEU A 574 8.78 31.48 35.72
CA LEU A 574 7.35 31.22 35.48
C LEU A 574 6.58 32.55 35.39
N ASN A 575 5.89 32.79 34.27
CA ASN A 575 5.10 34.02 34.07
C ASN A 575 3.75 33.92 34.82
N PRO A 576 3.26 34.98 35.49
CA PRO A 576 1.92 34.98 36.11
C PRO A 576 0.77 34.57 35.18
N ASN A 577 0.86 34.92 33.89
CA ASN A 577 -0.12 34.61 32.84
C ASN A 577 0.02 33.18 32.29
N THR A 578 0.80 32.31 32.96
CA THR A 578 1.01 30.90 32.54
C THR A 578 -0.29 30.09 32.54
N PHE A 579 -1.28 30.48 33.35
CA PHE A 579 -2.58 29.81 33.46
C PHE A 579 -3.66 30.40 32.56
N ASP A 580 -3.34 31.44 31.80
CA ASP A 580 -4.25 31.95 30.78
C ASP A 580 -4.08 31.11 29.50
N ASP A 581 -5.13 31.05 28.68
CA ASP A 581 -5.10 30.32 27.42
C ASP A 581 -4.20 31.02 26.40
N GLN A 582 -3.06 30.44 26.03
CA GLN A 582 -2.08 31.10 25.18
C GLN A 582 -2.20 30.66 23.71
N TRP A 583 -2.24 31.64 22.82
CA TRP A 583 -2.38 31.42 21.37
C TRP A 583 -1.17 31.97 20.62
N TYR A 584 -0.66 31.15 19.71
CA TYR A 584 0.49 31.47 18.87
C TYR A 584 0.18 31.18 17.41
N ALA A 585 0.59 32.08 16.53
CA ALA A 585 0.77 31.80 15.11
C ALA A 585 2.26 31.89 14.77
N GLY A 586 2.74 31.14 13.79
CA GLY A 586 4.16 31.11 13.52
C GLY A 586 4.54 30.56 12.16
N VAL A 587 5.84 30.58 11.92
CA VAL A 587 6.47 30.01 10.74
C VAL A 587 7.70 29.23 11.16
N GLY A 588 7.91 28.09 10.51
CA GLY A 588 9.10 27.28 10.65
C GLY A 588 9.82 27.09 9.32
N ALA A 589 11.13 26.93 9.40
CA ALA A 589 11.97 26.42 8.33
C ALA A 589 12.66 25.14 8.81
N GLY A 590 12.74 24.12 7.96
CA GLY A 590 13.37 22.85 8.30
C GLY A 590 14.22 22.32 7.16
N LEU A 591 15.29 21.61 7.50
CA LEU A 591 16.17 20.89 6.59
C LEU A 591 16.38 19.48 7.13
N SER A 592 16.16 18.47 6.29
CA SER A 592 16.43 17.07 6.60
C SER A 592 17.28 16.44 5.51
N VAL A 593 18.37 15.80 5.93
CA VAL A 593 19.27 15.04 5.06
C VAL A 593 19.36 13.61 5.60
N SER A 594 19.06 12.61 4.77
CA SER A 594 19.06 11.20 5.20
C SER A 594 19.64 10.30 4.12
N ALA A 595 20.67 9.53 4.49
CA ALA A 595 21.26 8.47 3.69
C ALA A 595 21.49 7.28 4.63
N ILE A 596 20.45 6.48 4.85
CA ILE A 596 20.47 5.28 5.69
C ILE A 596 20.06 4.08 4.86
N ASP A 597 20.57 2.91 5.22
CA ASP A 597 20.31 1.64 4.53
C ASP A 597 18.90 1.09 4.78
N ASN A 598 18.37 1.27 5.99
CA ASN A 598 17.03 0.80 6.37
C ASN A 598 16.32 1.81 7.29
N ALA A 599 15.03 2.02 7.09
CA ALA A 599 14.26 3.02 7.86
C ALA A 599 13.87 2.56 9.28
N THR A 600 13.74 1.26 9.52
CA THR A 600 13.26 0.67 10.79
C THR A 600 14.39 0.06 11.62
N ASN A 601 15.37 -0.59 10.97
CA ASN A 601 16.58 -1.11 11.59
C ASN A 601 17.83 -0.56 10.86
N PRO A 602 18.17 0.74 10.99
CA PRO A 602 19.33 1.32 10.32
C PRO A 602 20.63 0.71 10.85
N ARG A 603 21.49 0.22 9.97
CA ARG A 603 22.80 -0.36 10.30
C ARG A 603 23.96 0.47 9.81
N ASN A 604 23.75 1.27 8.76
CA ASN A 604 24.77 2.12 8.16
C ASN A 604 24.18 3.45 7.67
N GLY A 605 24.98 4.52 7.77
CA GLY A 605 24.69 5.82 7.20
C GLY A 605 24.34 6.88 8.24
N PHE A 606 23.63 7.93 7.83
CA PHE A 606 23.33 9.06 8.72
C PHE A 606 21.98 9.72 8.41
N ARG A 607 21.46 10.42 9.43
CA ARG A 607 20.32 11.32 9.32
C ARG A 607 20.61 12.60 10.07
N TRP A 608 20.43 13.74 9.42
CA TRP A 608 20.51 15.06 10.02
C TRP A 608 19.16 15.77 9.84
N SER A 609 18.64 16.37 10.92
CA SER A 609 17.46 17.24 10.88
C SER A 609 17.79 18.53 11.61
N SER A 610 17.37 19.65 11.04
CA SER A 610 17.46 20.97 11.67
C SER A 610 16.18 21.75 11.41
N ASP A 611 15.62 22.35 12.46
CA ASP A 611 14.36 23.08 12.44
C ASP A 611 14.49 24.39 13.21
N ILE A 612 14.03 25.48 12.60
CA ILE A 612 13.89 26.79 13.24
C ILE A 612 12.41 27.15 13.20
N LYS A 613 11.79 27.45 14.34
CA LYS A 613 10.36 27.80 14.44
C LYS A 613 10.18 29.07 15.25
N SER A 614 9.68 30.12 14.62
CA SER A 614 9.33 31.39 15.25
C SER A 614 7.84 31.41 15.55
N ARG A 615 7.49 31.69 16.80
CA ARG A 615 6.11 31.78 17.29
C ARG A 615 5.82 33.19 17.77
N PHE A 616 4.75 33.75 17.25
CA PHE A 616 4.28 35.08 17.56
C PHE A 616 3.01 34.97 18.40
N GLY A 617 3.02 35.57 19.58
CA GLY A 617 1.85 35.59 20.46
C GLY A 617 0.72 36.41 19.83
N ILE A 618 -0.47 35.82 19.68
CA ILE A 618 -1.63 36.50 19.07
C ILE A 618 -2.76 36.75 20.07
N ARG A 619 -2.80 36.02 21.19
CA ARG A 619 -3.77 36.23 22.28
C ARG A 619 -3.22 35.64 23.58
N ASN A 620 -3.27 36.42 24.67
CA ASN A 620 -2.88 36.06 26.05
C ASN A 620 -1.45 35.47 26.21
N ALA A 621 -0.69 35.36 25.12
CA ALA A 621 0.69 34.95 25.08
C ALA A 621 1.58 36.07 25.61
N SER A 622 2.46 35.75 26.55
CA SER A 622 3.32 36.74 27.21
C SER A 622 4.44 37.29 26.32
N SER A 623 4.82 36.57 25.26
CA SER A 623 5.98 36.91 24.42
C SER A 623 6.05 36.03 23.18
N SER A 624 6.71 36.55 22.13
CA SER A 624 7.13 35.78 20.95
C SER A 624 8.49 35.13 21.19
N TYR A 625 8.72 33.93 20.64
CA TYR A 625 9.97 33.20 20.80
C TYR A 625 10.32 32.34 19.59
N THR A 626 11.60 32.05 19.44
CA THR A 626 12.12 31.21 18.36
C THR A 626 12.82 30.00 18.93
N THR A 627 12.43 28.81 18.48
CA THR A 627 13.09 27.55 18.85
C THR A 627 13.98 27.08 17.70
N ILE A 628 15.24 26.81 17.98
CA ILE A 628 16.20 26.21 17.06
C ILE A 628 16.49 24.80 17.57
N GLN A 629 16.35 23.79 16.74
CA GLN A 629 16.65 22.40 17.08
C GLN A 629 17.45 21.76 15.96
N SER A 630 18.49 21.00 16.30
CA SER A 630 19.27 20.22 15.35
C SER A 630 19.62 18.88 15.97
N ASP A 631 19.42 17.78 15.25
CA ASP A 631 19.86 16.45 15.64
C ASP A 631 20.56 15.71 14.50
N LEU A 632 21.72 15.12 14.80
CA LEU A 632 22.50 14.28 13.91
C LEU A 632 22.50 12.85 14.47
N ARG A 633 22.18 11.88 13.62
CA ARG A 633 22.20 10.45 13.91
C ARG A 633 23.14 9.78 12.94
N VAL A 634 24.01 8.92 13.44
CA VAL A 634 24.98 8.19 12.62
C VAL A 634 24.98 6.72 13.04
N TYR A 635 25.01 5.85 12.05
CA TYR A 635 25.01 4.39 12.20
C TYR A 635 26.26 3.84 11.55
N PHE A 636 27.05 3.13 12.34
CA PHE A 636 28.30 2.54 11.91
C PHE A 636 28.25 1.02 12.16
N PRO A 637 28.36 0.18 11.11
CA PRO A 637 28.50 -1.26 11.27
C PRO A 637 29.92 -1.58 11.75
N LEU A 638 30.06 -2.00 13.01
CA LEU A 638 31.35 -2.44 13.57
C LEU A 638 31.70 -3.87 13.13
N SER A 639 30.69 -4.69 12.84
CA SER A 639 30.84 -6.01 12.25
C SER A 639 29.60 -6.34 11.42
N TYR A 640 29.76 -7.14 10.36
CA TYR A 640 28.66 -7.63 9.53
C TYR A 640 28.24 -9.07 9.87
N SER A 641 29.07 -9.82 10.61
CA SER A 641 28.75 -11.19 11.03
C SER A 641 29.52 -11.58 12.32
N PRO A 642 28.85 -11.69 13.48
CA PRO A 642 27.46 -11.26 13.71
C PRO A 642 27.33 -9.76 13.45
N GLN A 643 26.14 -9.30 13.02
CA GLN A 643 25.89 -7.89 12.75
C GLN A 643 25.95 -7.10 14.07
N VAL A 644 26.88 -6.15 14.13
CA VAL A 644 27.08 -5.23 15.25
C VAL A 644 27.02 -3.80 14.72
N THR A 645 26.07 -3.01 15.22
CA THR A 645 25.90 -1.61 14.80
C THR A 645 26.05 -0.69 16.00
N MET A 646 26.93 0.32 15.87
CA MET A 646 26.96 1.46 16.77
C MET A 646 26.07 2.57 16.22
N ALA A 647 25.06 2.96 16.99
CA ALA A 647 24.14 4.04 16.67
C ALA A 647 24.38 5.20 17.64
N THR A 648 24.73 6.37 17.11
CA THR A 648 24.99 7.57 17.88
C THR A 648 24.05 8.70 17.45
N ARG A 649 23.44 9.40 18.40
CA ARG A 649 22.66 10.61 18.18
C ARG A 649 23.24 11.74 19.01
N VAL A 650 23.40 12.91 18.41
CA VAL A 650 23.75 14.16 19.11
C VAL A 650 22.70 15.18 18.75
N GLY A 651 22.18 15.93 19.73
CA GLY A 651 21.20 16.95 19.47
C GLY A 651 21.30 18.15 20.39
N VAL A 652 20.85 19.28 19.88
CA VAL A 652 20.76 20.55 20.59
C VAL A 652 19.41 21.18 20.33
N ARG A 653 18.85 21.82 21.35
CA ARG A 653 17.68 22.68 21.25
C ARG A 653 17.95 23.97 22.01
N HIS A 654 17.71 25.09 21.37
CA HIS A 654 17.88 26.43 21.93
C HIS A 654 16.62 27.27 21.71
N ILE A 655 16.36 28.20 22.62
CA ILE A 655 15.22 29.11 22.55
C ILE A 655 15.71 30.56 22.65
N ALA A 656 15.42 31.37 21.64
CA ALA A 656 15.65 32.81 21.65
C ALA A 656 14.36 33.56 22.04
N GLY A 657 14.49 34.58 22.88
CA GLY A 657 13.36 35.35 23.43
C GLY A 657 12.75 34.73 24.69
N SER A 658 11.76 35.40 25.28
CA SER A 658 11.03 34.90 26.46
C SER A 658 10.04 33.81 26.05
N PHE A 659 9.99 32.71 26.79
CA PHE A 659 9.20 31.53 26.42
C PHE A 659 8.38 30.99 27.61
N PRO A 660 7.21 30.38 27.37
CA PRO A 660 6.46 29.72 28.43
C PRO A 660 7.13 28.40 28.85
N PHE A 661 6.97 28.00 30.11
CA PHE A 661 7.66 26.84 30.68
C PHE A 661 7.40 25.54 29.89
N TYR A 662 6.21 25.38 29.31
CA TYR A 662 5.83 24.20 28.52
C TYR A 662 6.49 24.18 27.12
N SER A 663 7.24 25.22 26.75
CA SER A 663 8.04 25.28 25.52
C SER A 663 9.54 25.11 25.76
N SER A 664 9.96 25.02 27.03
CA SER A 664 11.34 24.80 27.45
C SER A 664 12.04 23.66 26.70
N SER A 665 13.34 23.81 26.51
CA SER A 665 14.24 22.75 26.07
C SER A 665 14.42 21.79 27.23
N THR A 666 14.17 20.49 27.00
CA THR A 666 14.09 19.51 28.10
C THR A 666 14.97 18.30 27.88
N LEU A 667 15.38 17.67 28.98
CA LEU A 667 16.01 16.35 29.02
C LEU A 667 15.20 15.38 29.87
N GLY A 668 15.17 14.12 29.47
CA GLY A 668 14.61 13.01 30.23
C GLY A 668 13.73 12.07 29.40
N GLY A 669 13.44 10.90 29.96
CA GLY A 669 12.56 9.89 29.36
C GLY A 669 13.14 9.22 28.11
N ALA A 670 12.24 8.65 27.31
CA ALA A 670 12.61 7.95 26.08
C ALA A 670 13.00 8.89 24.93
N ASP A 671 12.91 10.21 25.09
CA ASP A 671 13.15 11.17 24.01
C ASP A 671 14.65 11.42 23.78
N ASN A 672 15.42 11.64 24.85
CA ASN A 672 16.83 12.05 24.75
C ASN A 672 17.72 11.68 25.95
N LEU A 673 17.18 11.23 27.10
CA LEU A 673 17.96 10.87 28.28
C LEU A 673 17.24 9.81 29.11
N ARG A 674 17.49 8.53 28.80
CA ARG A 674 16.84 7.39 29.45
C ARG A 674 17.30 7.24 30.90
N GLY A 675 16.47 6.63 31.75
CA GLY A 675 16.74 6.46 33.18
C GLY A 675 16.33 7.64 34.04
N PHE A 676 15.87 8.74 33.43
CA PHE A 676 15.17 9.84 34.12
C PHE A 676 13.73 9.94 33.62
N ARG A 677 12.86 10.58 34.39
CA ARG A 677 11.47 10.85 33.97
C ARG A 677 11.43 11.73 32.73
N GLY A 678 10.37 11.61 31.94
CA GLY A 678 10.13 12.50 30.82
C GLY A 678 10.12 13.97 31.29
N THR A 679 10.79 14.84 30.53
CA THR A 679 10.91 16.28 30.84
C THR A 679 11.42 16.61 32.24
N ARG A 680 12.37 15.81 32.77
CA ARG A 680 12.95 15.97 34.11
C ARG A 680 13.71 17.27 34.30
N PHE A 681 14.53 17.66 33.32
CA PHE A 681 15.31 18.90 33.36
C PHE A 681 14.79 19.86 32.28
N ALA A 682 14.69 21.14 32.60
CA ALA A 682 14.15 22.16 31.71
C ALA A 682 15.03 23.41 31.69
N GLY A 683 15.23 23.98 30.51
CA GLY A 683 16.00 25.21 30.34
C GLY A 683 15.79 25.89 28.99
N ARG A 684 16.58 26.93 28.74
CA ARG A 684 16.64 27.65 27.47
C ARG A 684 17.34 26.81 26.41
N THR A 685 18.49 26.27 26.76
CA THR A 685 19.27 25.36 25.91
C THR A 685 19.27 23.98 26.51
N ALA A 686 19.15 22.94 25.68
CA ALA A 686 19.42 21.56 26.06
C ALA A 686 20.31 20.93 25.01
N ALA A 687 21.32 20.18 25.42
CA ALA A 687 22.17 19.39 24.55
C ALA A 687 22.28 17.98 25.11
N TYR A 688 22.32 17.00 24.21
CA TYR A 688 22.38 15.59 24.57
C TYR A 688 23.17 14.79 23.54
N TYR A 689 23.69 13.65 24.00
CA TYR A 689 24.20 12.57 23.17
C TYR A 689 23.63 11.24 23.64
N ASN A 690 23.37 10.34 22.69
CA ASN A 690 22.92 8.98 22.94
C ASN A 690 23.77 8.04 22.09
N THR A 691 24.38 7.04 22.73
CA THR A 691 25.13 5.99 22.02
C THR A 691 24.54 4.64 22.38
N GLU A 692 24.28 3.81 21.38
CA GLU A 692 23.69 2.48 21.52
C GLU A 692 24.47 1.49 20.64
N LEU A 693 24.92 0.40 21.25
CA LEU A 693 25.53 -0.73 20.55
C LEU A 693 24.47 -1.82 20.39
N ARG A 694 24.20 -2.21 19.15
CA ARG A 694 23.16 -3.19 18.77
C ARG A 694 23.84 -4.45 18.24
N LEU A 695 23.50 -5.61 18.81
CA LEU A 695 24.01 -6.92 18.39
C LEU A 695 22.83 -7.78 17.92
N GLU A 696 22.89 -8.25 16.68
CA GLU A 696 21.95 -9.25 16.17
C GLU A 696 22.41 -10.64 16.63
N LEU A 697 21.56 -11.36 17.36
CA LEU A 697 21.90 -12.65 17.94
C LEU A 697 21.58 -13.80 16.99
N PHE A 698 20.32 -13.89 16.54
CA PHE A 698 19.85 -14.94 15.64
C PHE A 698 18.61 -14.50 14.87
N LYS A 699 18.38 -15.17 13.73
CA LYS A 699 17.15 -15.06 12.95
C LYS A 699 16.20 -16.20 13.35
N PHE A 700 14.90 -15.96 13.26
CA PHE A 700 13.88 -16.96 13.56
C PHE A 700 12.72 -16.87 12.57
N ALA A 701 11.99 -17.99 12.41
CA ALA A 701 10.62 -17.97 11.93
C ALA A 701 9.75 -18.90 12.77
N SER A 702 8.58 -18.40 13.15
CA SER A 702 7.58 -19.03 14.02
C SER A 702 6.17 -18.90 13.42
N PHE A 703 5.16 -19.43 14.13
CA PHE A 703 3.74 -19.36 13.76
C PHE A 703 3.23 -17.99 13.43
N LEU A 704 3.53 -17.02 14.29
CA LEU A 704 3.01 -15.68 14.16
C LEU A 704 3.94 -14.76 13.40
N SER A 705 5.25 -15.07 13.32
CA SER A 705 6.23 -14.10 12.85
C SER A 705 7.56 -14.72 12.46
N PHE A 706 8.25 -14.08 11.51
CA PHE A 706 9.66 -14.29 11.23
C PHE A 706 10.42 -13.00 11.50
N GLY A 707 11.72 -13.08 11.75
CA GLY A 707 12.48 -11.90 12.10
C GLY A 707 13.87 -12.15 12.64
N THR A 708 14.45 -11.09 13.19
CA THR A 708 15.76 -11.10 13.86
C THR A 708 15.60 -10.71 15.32
N VAL A 709 16.19 -11.49 16.23
CA VAL A 709 16.29 -11.15 17.65
C VAL A 709 17.67 -10.60 17.94
N GLY A 710 17.74 -9.57 18.78
CA GLY A 710 19.01 -9.03 19.23
C GLY A 710 18.93 -8.37 20.60
N VAL A 711 20.09 -7.91 21.02
CA VAL A 711 20.28 -7.15 22.27
C VAL A 711 20.92 -5.81 21.96
N SER A 712 20.75 -4.83 22.84
CA SER A 712 21.50 -3.58 22.78
C SER A 712 21.93 -3.12 24.16
N ALA A 713 23.01 -2.34 24.19
CA ALA A 713 23.49 -1.63 25.36
C ALA A 713 23.63 -0.15 25.01
N PHE A 714 23.29 0.75 25.93
CA PHE A 714 23.30 2.19 25.64
C PHE A 714 23.80 3.05 26.79
N SER A 715 24.28 4.23 26.41
CA SER A 715 24.74 5.30 27.28
C SER A 715 24.22 6.64 26.76
N ASP A 716 23.50 7.35 27.59
CA ASP A 716 22.92 8.66 27.32
C ASP A 716 23.57 9.70 28.23
N GLY A 717 23.75 10.91 27.71
CA GLY A 717 24.19 12.05 28.51
C GLY A 717 23.60 13.37 28.01
N GLY A 718 23.35 14.29 28.92
CA GLY A 718 22.85 15.62 28.53
C GLY A 718 22.98 16.66 29.63
N ARG A 719 22.85 17.92 29.22
CA ARG A 719 22.80 19.09 30.09
C ARG A 719 21.78 20.11 29.59
N VAL A 720 21.14 20.83 30.51
CA VAL A 720 20.36 22.03 30.22
C VAL A 720 21.08 23.29 30.72
N TRP A 721 20.78 24.43 30.11
CA TRP A 721 21.28 25.75 30.52
C TRP A 721 20.12 26.73 30.65
N THR A 722 20.21 27.63 31.63
CA THR A 722 19.24 28.70 31.89
C THR A 722 19.96 30.04 32.02
N ASP A 723 19.20 31.14 32.09
CA ASP A 723 19.78 32.48 32.29
C ASP A 723 20.04 32.80 33.77
N VAL A 724 19.57 31.96 34.69
CA VAL A 724 19.54 32.21 36.14
C VAL A 724 20.43 31.26 36.93
N GLU A 725 20.99 30.23 36.30
CA GLU A 725 21.79 29.18 36.93
C GLU A 725 23.01 28.83 36.05
N SER A 726 24.17 28.61 36.69
CA SER A 726 25.36 28.03 36.08
C SER A 726 25.69 26.71 36.77
N SER A 727 25.86 25.62 36.02
CA SER A 727 25.83 24.26 36.59
C SER A 727 26.98 23.29 36.31
N ASP A 728 27.60 23.12 35.16
CA ASP A 728 28.66 22.10 34.90
C ASP A 728 28.32 20.59 35.05
N SER A 729 27.23 20.24 35.74
CA SER A 729 26.75 18.86 35.86
C SER A 729 26.23 18.30 34.53
N TRP A 730 26.67 17.09 34.18
CA TRP A 730 26.12 16.31 33.07
C TRP A 730 25.35 15.11 33.61
N HIS A 731 24.08 15.05 33.26
CA HIS A 731 23.20 13.96 33.65
C HIS A 731 23.45 12.75 32.76
N ARG A 732 23.50 11.55 33.34
CA ARG A 732 23.83 10.30 32.63
C ARG A 732 22.84 9.19 32.94
N GLY A 733 22.50 8.44 31.90
CA GLY A 733 21.66 7.26 31.99
C GLY A 733 22.24 6.11 31.18
N HIS A 734 22.17 4.90 31.70
CA HIS A 734 22.75 3.72 31.05
C HIS A 734 21.76 2.56 31.12
N GLY A 735 21.89 1.61 30.20
CA GLY A 735 21.02 0.45 30.22
C GLY A 735 21.22 -0.49 29.05
N GLY A 736 20.24 -1.38 28.89
CA GLY A 736 20.23 -2.34 27.79
C GLY A 736 18.80 -2.70 27.36
N ALA A 737 18.69 -3.35 26.23
CA ALA A 737 17.42 -3.78 25.68
C ALA A 737 17.51 -5.14 25.00
N ILE A 738 16.39 -5.84 24.97
CA ILE A 738 16.13 -6.96 24.07
C ILE A 738 15.18 -6.46 23.01
N TRP A 739 15.42 -6.82 21.75
CA TRP A 739 14.58 -6.39 20.64
C TRP A 739 14.35 -7.51 19.63
N ALA A 740 13.22 -7.43 18.93
CA ALA A 740 12.83 -8.34 17.86
C ALA A 740 12.36 -7.52 16.66
N TYR A 741 12.96 -7.76 15.50
CA TYR A 741 12.59 -7.17 14.21
C TYR A 741 11.76 -8.17 13.41
N LEU A 742 10.43 -8.00 13.46
CA LEU A 742 9.42 -8.90 12.92
C LEU A 742 9.01 -8.52 11.50
N PHE A 743 8.79 -9.52 10.65
CA PHE A 743 8.35 -9.43 9.25
C PHE A 743 9.19 -8.50 8.37
N ASP A 744 10.41 -8.19 8.80
CA ASP A 744 11.24 -7.12 8.25
C ASP A 744 10.53 -5.76 8.15
N THR A 745 9.56 -5.50 9.02
CA THR A 745 8.80 -4.23 9.03
C THR A 745 8.60 -3.63 10.41
N THR A 746 8.55 -4.44 11.47
CA THR A 746 8.12 -4.01 12.81
C THR A 746 9.15 -4.39 13.84
N LEU A 747 9.75 -3.40 14.51
CA LEU A 747 10.68 -3.66 15.62
C LEU A 747 9.96 -3.48 16.95
N ILE A 748 10.07 -4.46 17.84
CA ILE A 748 9.58 -4.39 19.22
C ILE A 748 10.80 -4.42 20.13
N ARG A 749 10.82 -3.56 21.15
CA ARG A 749 11.94 -3.45 22.09
C ARG A 749 11.43 -3.38 23.53
N VAL A 750 12.06 -4.14 24.41
CA VAL A 750 11.96 -4.00 25.86
C VAL A 750 13.30 -3.52 26.38
N SER A 751 13.35 -2.32 26.97
CA SER A 751 14.59 -1.72 27.49
C SER A 751 14.49 -1.46 28.99
N TYR A 752 15.59 -1.71 29.70
CA TYR A 752 15.79 -1.24 31.08
C TYR A 752 16.84 -0.14 31.09
N ALA A 753 16.50 1.02 31.66
CA ALA A 753 17.39 2.16 31.83
C ALA A 753 17.53 2.53 33.30
N ARG A 754 18.72 2.96 33.73
CA ARG A 754 19.03 3.38 35.09
C ARG A 754 19.82 4.68 35.10
N SER A 755 19.49 5.58 36.02
CA SER A 755 20.27 6.77 36.37
C SER A 755 20.54 6.81 37.87
N ILE A 756 21.04 7.95 38.35
CA ILE A 756 21.15 8.26 39.78
C ILE A 756 19.78 8.44 40.46
N GLU A 757 18.72 8.78 39.72
CA GLU A 757 17.39 9.04 40.28
C GLU A 757 16.45 7.84 40.21
N GLU A 758 16.40 7.14 39.07
CA GLU A 758 15.45 6.04 38.89
C GLU A 758 15.93 4.96 37.91
N GLY A 759 15.24 3.81 37.99
CA GLY A 759 15.29 2.75 36.98
C GLY A 759 13.91 2.59 36.34
N ALA A 760 13.87 2.38 35.02
CA ALA A 760 12.62 2.25 34.28
C ALA A 760 12.70 1.14 33.22
N VAL A 761 11.64 0.34 33.13
CA VAL A 761 11.41 -0.58 32.01
C VAL A 761 10.46 0.08 31.02
N THR A 762 10.81 0.04 29.74
CA THR A 762 10.01 0.61 28.65
C THR A 762 9.80 -0.43 27.56
N LEU A 763 8.55 -0.61 27.16
CA LEU A 763 8.17 -1.31 25.94
C LEU A 763 7.96 -0.28 24.83
N GLY A 764 8.56 -0.50 23.66
CA GLY A 764 8.44 0.43 22.53
C GLY A 764 8.46 -0.27 21.17
N LEU A 765 7.92 0.43 20.17
CA LEU A 765 8.02 0.06 18.77
C LEU A 765 9.14 0.89 18.10
N GLY A 766 10.08 0.24 17.43
CA GLY A 766 11.27 0.88 16.86
C GLY A 766 12.43 1.05 17.85
N PHE A 767 13.62 1.31 17.30
CA PHE A 767 14.71 1.88 18.09
C PHE A 767 14.39 3.33 18.45
N GLN A 768 15.10 3.87 19.45
CA GLN A 768 14.84 5.23 19.92
C GLN A 768 15.18 6.28 18.87
N TYR A 769 16.23 6.03 18.07
CA TYR A 769 16.69 6.96 17.05
C TYR A 769 17.15 6.25 15.78
#